data_AF-A0AAY5EPQ7-F1
#
_entry.id   AF-A0AAY5EPQ7-F1
#
_cell.length_a   1.000
_cell.length_b   1.000
_cell.length_c   1.000
_cell.angle_alpha   90.00
_cell.angle_beta   90.00
_cell.angle_gamma   90.00
#
_symmetry.space_group_name_H-M   'P 1'
#
loop_
_entity.id
_entity.type
_entity.pdbx_description
1 polymer ?
#
loop_
_entity_poly.entity_id
_entity_poly.type
_entity_poly.pdbx_seq_one_letter_code
_entity_poly.pdbx_strand_id
1 'polypeptide(L)'
;MCLCLCVCVCVCVCVCACVVEGEFVRGFFTLTSGLQEMLDSNNLLTFNGLANSSAYHTFLLDEEKGRLFVGAKDHILSFNLIDLNMDQQMISWPPSLSRRDECKWAGKDVQKECSNFIKVLQPFNQTHLYVCGTGAFHPICAYVEVGKRPEDNIFRLESSHIENGRGKSPYDPKLLTASLLIDGELYSGTSADFMGRDFAIFRTLGKHHPIRTEQHDSRWLNDPRFVGVHLIQESDNPEDDKIYLFFRENAIDGEQTSKATHARIGQLCKNDFGGHRSLVNKWTTFLKARLICSVPGYNGIDTHFDELQDVFLMSAKDAKSPVIYAVFTTSSNIFKGSAVCMYSMADIRRVFLGPYAHRDGPNYQWVPFLGRVPYPRPGTCPSKTFGGFESTKDLPDDVVTFARSHPAMHNPVLPVNNRPIIIKTDVDYQFTQIVVDRVEAEDGQYDVMFIGTDVGTVLKVVSIPRGTWHDLEEVLLEEMTVFREPTAITAMELSTKQQQLYLGSAVGVSQMPLHRCDVYGKACAECCLARDPYCAWDGAQCSRYFPTAKRRTRRQDIRNGDPLTQCSDLQHEERQESTLLDKTVYSVENSSSFLECSPKSQHALIYWQFQRHGEDRKQEIKADERLMGTEQGLLIRTLLQKDSGVYYCHAVEHGFIQTLLRLTLHVIPTEHLDELLHRDPPDANQSPHGKMWYQDFLSLINPPSPNSVDQLCEQVWKRERKQRRQKSHANKWKLMQESKKGRNRRTHETQRPPRSV
;
A
#
# COMPACT_ATOMS: atom_id res chain seq x y z
N MET A 1 -28.61 -59.15 -31.08
CA MET A 1 -28.55 -57.80 -31.65
C MET A 1 -29.24 -56.84 -30.67
N CYS A 2 -28.52 -56.38 -29.63
CA CYS A 2 -28.88 -55.29 -28.69
C CYS A 2 -27.87 -55.28 -27.51
N LEU A 3 -26.58 -55.20 -27.81
CA LEU A 3 -25.53 -54.93 -26.81
C LEU A 3 -24.53 -53.85 -27.29
N CYS A 4 -24.91 -53.08 -28.33
CA CYS A 4 -24.10 -52.01 -28.91
C CYS A 4 -24.64 -50.58 -28.63
N LEU A 5 -25.53 -50.39 -27.66
CA LEU A 5 -26.15 -49.07 -27.40
C LEU A 5 -25.94 -48.50 -25.98
N CYS A 6 -25.25 -49.19 -25.08
CA CYS A 6 -24.99 -48.67 -23.72
C CYS A 6 -23.59 -48.10 -23.48
N VAL A 7 -22.64 -48.21 -24.42
CA VAL A 7 -21.26 -47.75 -24.20
C VAL A 7 -20.99 -46.36 -24.80
N CYS A 8 -21.82 -45.86 -25.72
CA CYS A 8 -21.64 -44.53 -26.31
C CYS A 8 -22.28 -43.37 -25.52
N VAL A 9 -23.12 -43.63 -24.52
CA VAL A 9 -23.80 -42.56 -23.75
C VAL A 9 -23.04 -42.18 -22.48
N CYS A 10 -22.20 -43.04 -21.92
CA CYS A 10 -21.39 -42.70 -20.74
C CYS A 10 -20.12 -41.89 -21.05
N VAL A 11 -19.61 -41.91 -22.29
CA VAL A 11 -18.38 -41.19 -22.65
C VAL A 11 -18.65 -39.71 -23.02
N CYS A 12 -19.84 -39.38 -23.52
CA CYS A 12 -20.19 -37.98 -23.80
C CYS A 12 -20.66 -37.20 -22.55
N VAL A 13 -21.17 -37.87 -21.51
CA VAL A 13 -21.64 -37.18 -20.30
C VAL A 13 -20.47 -36.83 -19.34
N CYS A 14 -19.38 -37.60 -19.33
CA CYS A 14 -18.20 -37.24 -18.53
C CYS A 14 -17.30 -36.17 -19.16
N VAL A 15 -17.44 -35.88 -20.47
CA VAL A 15 -16.67 -34.80 -21.12
C VAL A 15 -17.45 -33.48 -21.17
N CYS A 16 -18.79 -33.51 -21.07
CA CYS A 16 -19.61 -32.29 -21.00
C CYS A 16 -19.97 -31.83 -19.57
N ALA A 17 -19.78 -32.67 -18.54
CA ALA A 17 -20.09 -32.30 -17.15
C ALA A 17 -18.95 -31.57 -16.40
N CYS A 18 -17.77 -31.41 -17.01
CA CYS A 18 -16.70 -30.54 -16.48
C CYS A 18 -16.71 -29.12 -17.08
N VAL A 19 -17.74 -28.77 -17.87
CA VAL A 19 -17.97 -27.41 -18.39
C VAL A 19 -19.25 -26.86 -17.77
N VAL A 20 -19.30 -26.85 -16.44
CA VAL A 20 -20.23 -26.03 -15.68
C VAL A 20 -19.36 -24.99 -14.98
N GLU A 21 -19.35 -23.79 -15.56
CA GLU A 21 -19.05 -22.48 -14.97
C GLU A 21 -18.36 -22.50 -13.60
N GLY A 22 -17.15 -23.03 -13.55
CA GLY A 22 -16.12 -22.42 -12.73
C GLY A 22 -15.57 -21.31 -13.59
N GLU A 23 -15.74 -20.05 -13.19
CA GLU A 23 -14.83 -19.01 -13.65
C GLU A 23 -13.42 -19.57 -13.46
N PHE A 24 -12.76 -19.95 -14.56
CA PHE A 24 -11.32 -20.12 -14.55
C PHE A 24 -10.82 -18.76 -14.07
N VAL A 25 -10.39 -18.69 -12.81
CA VAL A 25 -9.68 -17.52 -12.28
C VAL A 25 -8.48 -17.38 -13.21
N ARG A 26 -8.60 -16.48 -14.21
CA ARG A 26 -7.49 -16.17 -15.11
C ARG A 26 -6.46 -15.47 -14.25
N GLY A 27 -5.49 -16.25 -13.75
CA GLY A 27 -4.31 -15.70 -13.11
C GLY A 27 -3.48 -14.97 -14.17
N PHE A 28 -3.14 -13.72 -13.90
CA PHE A 28 -2.31 -12.90 -14.80
C PHE A 28 -0.88 -12.83 -14.35
N PHE A 29 0.05 -12.59 -15.28
CA PHE A 29 1.46 -12.44 -14.94
C PHE A 29 1.62 -11.45 -13.79
N THR A 30 2.04 -11.96 -12.64
CA THR A 30 2.20 -11.18 -11.42
C THR A 30 3.60 -11.40 -10.88
N LEU A 31 4.33 -10.30 -10.70
CA LEU A 31 5.67 -10.31 -10.13
C LEU A 31 5.60 -10.00 -8.63
N THR A 32 6.20 -10.85 -7.80
CA THR A 32 6.36 -10.58 -6.37
C THR A 32 7.83 -10.27 -6.10
N SER A 33 8.13 -9.05 -5.63
CA SER A 33 9.48 -8.66 -5.25
C SER A 33 9.62 -8.52 -3.75
N GLY A 34 10.46 -9.38 -3.17
CA GLY A 34 10.86 -9.26 -1.78
C GLY A 34 11.75 -8.03 -1.55
N LEU A 35 11.85 -7.59 -0.30
CA LEU A 35 12.62 -6.39 0.03
C LEU A 35 14.09 -6.46 -0.40
N GLN A 36 14.73 -7.62 -0.23
CA GLN A 36 16.14 -7.79 -0.61
C GLN A 36 16.33 -7.56 -2.11
N GLU A 37 15.41 -8.07 -2.93
CA GLU A 37 15.42 -7.88 -4.38
C GLU A 37 15.19 -6.41 -4.76
N MET A 38 14.25 -5.73 -4.08
CA MET A 38 14.01 -4.30 -4.27
C MET A 38 15.26 -3.45 -4.01
N LEU A 39 16.00 -3.79 -2.95
CA LEU A 39 17.24 -3.10 -2.57
C LEU A 39 18.40 -3.42 -3.51
N ASP A 40 18.60 -4.69 -3.86
CA ASP A 40 19.71 -5.15 -4.70
C ASP A 40 19.59 -4.63 -6.15
N SER A 41 18.35 -4.42 -6.61
CA SER A 41 18.06 -3.86 -7.93
C SER A 41 18.07 -2.32 -7.98
N ASN A 42 18.41 -1.65 -6.87
CA ASN A 42 18.38 -0.19 -6.73
C ASN A 42 17.01 0.42 -7.09
N ASN A 43 15.94 -0.35 -6.92
CA ASN A 43 14.56 0.04 -7.19
C ASN A 43 13.86 0.60 -5.95
N LEU A 44 14.60 0.80 -4.85
CA LEU A 44 14.08 1.29 -3.59
C LEU A 44 15.17 2.09 -2.87
N LEU A 45 14.87 3.35 -2.59
CA LEU A 45 15.67 4.22 -1.72
C LEU A 45 14.92 4.41 -0.41
N THR A 46 15.54 4.10 0.73
CA THR A 46 14.86 4.17 2.04
C THR A 46 15.62 5.02 3.04
N PHE A 47 14.92 6.00 3.61
CA PHE A 47 15.32 6.71 4.82
C PHE A 47 14.80 5.95 6.06
N ASN A 48 15.71 5.34 6.82
CA ASN A 48 15.41 4.46 7.97
C ASN A 48 15.06 5.20 9.27
N GLY A 49 14.32 6.31 9.18
CA GLY A 49 13.88 7.09 10.34
C GLY A 49 15.01 7.64 11.21
N LEU A 50 14.64 8.34 12.28
CA LEU A 50 15.56 8.88 13.28
C LEU A 50 15.37 8.14 14.60
N ALA A 51 16.45 8.03 15.38
CA ALA A 51 16.37 7.50 16.73
C ALA A 51 15.34 8.30 17.57
N ASN A 52 14.44 7.60 18.26
CA ASN A 52 13.35 8.15 19.07
C ASN A 52 12.26 8.96 18.32
N SER A 53 12.30 8.98 16.99
CA SER A 53 11.23 9.52 16.13
C SER A 53 10.43 8.39 15.47
N SER A 54 9.30 8.74 14.88
CA SER A 54 8.33 7.84 14.25
C SER A 54 7.31 8.64 13.44
N ALA A 55 6.35 7.95 12.81
CA ALA A 55 5.14 8.52 12.21
C ALA A 55 5.43 9.50 11.07
N TYR A 56 6.17 9.04 10.06
CA TYR A 56 6.50 9.79 8.84
C TYR A 56 5.32 9.76 7.86
N HIS A 57 4.20 10.37 8.24
CA HIS A 57 2.92 10.23 7.51
C HIS A 57 2.25 11.53 7.07
N THR A 58 2.85 12.68 7.34
CA THR A 58 2.28 13.97 6.89
C THR A 58 3.12 14.46 5.72
N PHE A 59 2.72 14.13 4.50
CA PHE A 59 3.47 14.47 3.29
C PHE A 59 2.99 15.78 2.67
N LEU A 60 3.92 16.49 2.02
CA LEU A 60 3.64 17.56 1.09
C LEU A 60 4.66 17.49 -0.05
N LEU A 61 4.19 17.07 -1.23
CA LEU A 61 4.99 17.01 -2.45
C LEU A 61 5.03 18.38 -3.13
N ASP A 62 6.23 18.94 -3.32
CA ASP A 62 6.46 20.19 -4.05
C ASP A 62 7.37 19.93 -5.27
N GLU A 63 6.75 19.61 -6.41
CA GLU A 63 7.45 19.33 -7.67
C GLU A 63 8.10 20.57 -8.31
N GLU A 64 7.68 21.77 -7.91
CA GLU A 64 8.27 23.02 -8.39
C GLU A 64 9.61 23.27 -7.69
N LYS A 65 9.68 23.04 -6.38
CA LYS A 65 10.91 23.16 -5.59
C LYS A 65 11.78 21.90 -5.65
N GLY A 66 11.27 20.80 -6.19
CA GLY A 66 12.00 19.53 -6.22
C GLY A 66 12.16 18.94 -4.82
N ARG A 67 11.18 19.16 -3.92
CA ARG A 67 11.22 18.73 -2.52
C ARG A 67 10.02 17.90 -2.11
N LEU A 68 10.25 16.90 -1.27
CA LEU A 68 9.21 16.24 -0.46
C LEU A 68 9.38 16.69 0.99
N PHE A 69 8.38 17.40 1.51
CA PHE A 69 8.35 17.76 2.92
C PHE A 69 7.59 16.69 3.71
N VAL A 70 8.13 16.29 4.86
CA VAL A 70 7.59 15.21 5.69
C VAL A 70 7.50 15.65 7.16
N GLY A 71 6.29 15.65 7.70
CA GLY A 71 6.04 15.77 9.12
C GLY A 71 6.20 14.43 9.84
N ALA A 72 6.92 14.44 10.96
CA ALA A 72 7.15 13.26 11.80
C ALA A 72 6.99 13.60 13.30
N LYS A 73 7.30 12.65 14.19
CA LYS A 73 7.41 12.89 15.63
C LYS A 73 8.62 13.80 15.91
N ASP A 74 8.34 14.96 16.49
CA ASP A 74 9.26 16.02 16.92
C ASP A 74 10.07 16.67 15.78
N HIS A 75 9.80 16.35 14.52
CA HIS A 75 10.63 16.77 13.39
C HIS A 75 9.80 17.09 12.14
N ILE A 76 10.32 18.02 11.34
CA ILE A 76 9.89 18.28 9.96
C ILE A 76 11.11 18.06 9.08
N LEU A 77 10.98 17.25 8.03
CA LEU A 77 12.06 16.89 7.13
C LEU A 77 11.78 17.42 5.72
N SER A 78 12.83 17.70 4.98
CA SER A 78 12.80 18.10 3.57
C SER A 78 13.77 17.18 2.81
N PHE A 79 13.23 16.42 1.88
CA PHE A 79 13.98 15.48 1.03
C PHE A 79 14.05 15.99 -0.41
N ASN A 80 15.14 15.68 -1.10
CA ASN A 80 15.23 15.88 -2.54
C ASN A 80 14.38 14.83 -3.26
N LEU A 81 13.65 15.22 -4.31
CA LEU A 81 12.79 14.29 -5.07
C LEU A 81 13.57 13.29 -5.93
N ILE A 82 14.82 13.58 -6.28
CA ILE A 82 15.67 12.69 -7.10
C ILE A 82 16.18 11.53 -6.23
N ASP A 83 16.75 11.85 -5.07
CA ASP A 83 17.30 10.87 -4.12
C ASP A 83 17.06 11.38 -2.70
N LEU A 84 16.30 10.60 -1.91
CA LEU A 84 16.02 10.91 -0.50
C LEU A 84 17.29 11.08 0.36
N ASN A 85 18.42 10.48 -0.02
CA ASN A 85 19.67 10.58 0.74
C ASN A 85 20.47 11.84 0.39
N MET A 86 20.09 12.57 -0.65
CA MET A 86 20.77 13.79 -1.07
C MET A 86 20.13 15.03 -0.45
N ASP A 87 20.97 15.90 0.10
CA ASP A 87 20.59 17.24 0.59
C ASP A 87 19.37 17.23 1.53
N GLN A 88 19.34 16.23 2.43
CA GLN A 88 18.31 16.11 3.45
C GLN A 88 18.44 17.25 4.46
N GLN A 89 17.36 17.99 4.67
CA GLN A 89 17.26 19.04 5.68
C GLN A 89 16.23 18.67 6.75
N MET A 90 16.44 19.16 7.97
CA MET A 90 15.61 18.81 9.11
C MET A 90 15.47 19.96 10.09
N ILE A 91 14.24 20.15 10.57
CA ILE A 91 13.89 21.04 11.68
C ILE A 91 13.48 20.15 12.86
N SER A 92 14.15 20.32 14.01
CA SER A 92 13.71 19.72 15.27
C SER A 92 12.74 20.67 15.96
N TRP A 93 11.53 20.18 16.25
CA TRP A 93 10.46 20.95 16.90
C TRP A 93 9.76 20.15 18.02
N PRO A 94 10.50 19.70 19.06
CA PRO A 94 9.92 19.03 20.21
C PRO A 94 9.17 20.01 21.13
N PRO A 95 8.23 19.51 21.97
CA PRO A 95 7.58 20.32 22.99
C PRO A 95 8.57 20.74 24.08
N SER A 96 8.27 21.84 24.78
CA SER A 96 9.07 22.27 25.93
C SER A 96 9.00 21.27 27.09
N LEU A 97 10.01 21.27 27.97
CA LEU A 97 10.04 20.38 29.14
C LEU A 97 8.82 20.57 30.05
N SER A 98 8.42 21.83 30.30
CA SER A 98 7.20 22.14 31.07
C SER A 98 5.97 21.49 30.43
N ARG A 99 5.83 21.61 29.11
CA ARG A 99 4.67 21.05 28.40
C ARG A 99 4.65 19.52 28.44
N ARG A 100 5.83 18.92 28.35
CA ARG A 100 5.99 17.47 28.49
C ARG A 100 5.63 16.98 29.90
N ASP A 101 6.02 17.72 30.93
CA ASP A 101 5.66 17.43 32.33
C ASP A 101 4.16 17.60 32.58
N GLU A 102 3.53 18.63 32.03
CA GLU A 102 2.07 18.81 32.10
C GLU A 102 1.31 17.66 31.43
N CYS A 103 1.76 17.22 30.24
CA CYS A 103 1.21 16.05 29.56
C CYS A 103 1.34 14.78 30.41
N LYS A 104 2.49 14.59 31.07
CA LYS A 104 2.72 13.49 32.00
C LYS A 104 1.79 13.55 33.21
N TRP A 105 1.62 14.73 33.82
CA TRP A 105 0.71 14.91 34.97
C TRP A 105 -0.75 14.68 34.58
N ALA A 106 -1.11 14.91 33.32
CA ALA A 106 -2.39 14.55 32.75
C ALA A 106 -2.57 13.03 32.47
N GLY A 107 -1.59 12.21 32.85
CA GLY A 107 -1.67 10.74 32.79
C GLY A 107 -1.33 10.12 31.44
N LYS A 108 -0.70 10.87 30.53
CA LYS A 108 -0.32 10.39 29.19
C LYS A 108 1.06 9.75 29.17
N ASP A 109 1.31 8.89 28.18
CA ASP A 109 2.60 8.20 28.03
C ASP A 109 3.70 9.15 27.55
N VAL A 110 4.76 9.29 28.34
CA VAL A 110 5.85 10.26 28.10
C VAL A 110 6.68 9.95 26.86
N GLN A 111 6.72 8.69 26.42
CA GLN A 111 7.51 8.24 25.26
C GLN A 111 6.68 8.14 23.99
N LYS A 112 5.41 7.74 24.11
CA LYS A 112 4.50 7.50 22.98
C LYS A 112 3.58 8.67 22.66
N GLU A 113 3.21 9.47 23.65
CA GLU A 113 2.12 10.44 23.54
C GLU A 113 2.56 11.89 23.78
N CYS A 114 3.48 12.13 24.73
CA CYS A 114 3.97 13.47 25.08
C CYS A 114 5.12 13.98 24.18
N SER A 115 4.92 13.91 22.88
CA SER A 115 5.78 14.50 21.83
C SER A 115 4.95 15.42 20.93
N ASN A 116 5.61 16.16 20.05
CA ASN A 116 4.96 16.95 19.02
C ASN A 116 4.87 16.14 17.72
N PHE A 117 3.71 15.58 17.42
CA PHE A 117 3.49 14.85 16.17
C PHE A 117 2.96 15.83 15.13
N ILE A 118 3.67 16.01 14.01
CA ILE A 118 3.24 16.92 12.95
C ILE A 118 2.06 16.31 12.19
N LYS A 119 0.93 17.02 12.16
CA LYS A 119 -0.36 16.56 11.61
C LYS A 119 -0.88 17.41 10.47
N VAL A 120 -0.36 18.62 10.31
CA VAL A 120 -0.72 19.53 9.22
C VAL A 120 0.57 20.04 8.60
N LEU A 121 0.66 19.94 7.28
CA LEU A 121 1.74 20.47 6.47
C LEU A 121 1.10 20.96 5.17
N GLN A 122 1.04 22.28 4.97
CA GLN A 122 0.30 22.89 3.86
C GLN A 122 1.09 24.05 3.26
N PRO A 123 1.02 24.29 1.94
CA PRO A 123 1.63 25.46 1.32
C PRO A 123 0.86 26.72 1.74
N PHE A 124 1.52 27.65 2.45
CA PHE A 124 0.87 28.91 2.86
C PHE A 124 0.99 29.97 1.77
N ASN A 125 2.18 30.09 1.19
CA ASN A 125 2.45 30.94 0.04
C ASN A 125 3.67 30.37 -0.72
N GLN A 126 4.24 31.14 -1.65
CA GLN A 126 5.39 30.70 -2.44
C GLN A 126 6.66 30.45 -1.61
N THR A 127 6.78 31.05 -0.42
CA THR A 127 8.00 31.04 0.41
C THR A 127 7.84 30.36 1.77
N HIS A 128 6.61 30.08 2.20
CA HIS A 128 6.31 29.54 3.53
C HIS A 128 5.34 28.36 3.46
N LEU A 129 5.57 27.41 4.34
CA LEU A 129 4.63 26.35 4.69
C LEU A 129 3.93 26.70 6.01
N TYR A 130 2.67 26.31 6.14
CA TYR A 130 1.95 26.30 7.40
C TYR A 130 2.00 24.91 8.02
N VAL A 131 2.45 24.82 9.27
CA VAL A 131 2.70 23.53 9.94
C VAL A 131 2.04 23.51 11.31
N CYS A 132 1.36 22.41 11.65
CA CYS A 132 0.83 22.18 12.98
C CYS A 132 1.17 20.79 13.51
N GLY A 133 1.32 20.68 14.82
CA GLY A 133 1.48 19.41 15.50
C GLY A 133 0.73 19.33 16.83
N THR A 134 0.79 18.17 17.48
CA THR A 134 0.04 17.88 18.72
C THR A 134 0.62 18.57 19.95
N GLY A 135 1.88 19.01 19.90
CA GLY A 135 2.56 19.75 20.97
C GLY A 135 2.45 19.13 22.38
N ALA A 136 2.52 17.79 22.49
CA ALA A 136 2.26 17.04 23.72
C ALA A 136 0.89 17.37 24.36
N PHE A 137 -0.18 17.06 23.64
CA PHE A 137 -1.56 17.40 24.03
C PHE A 137 -1.75 18.91 24.25
N HIS A 138 -1.11 19.70 23.40
CA HIS A 138 -1.31 21.14 23.27
C HIS A 138 -1.02 21.55 21.83
N PRO A 139 -2.01 21.45 20.95
CA PRO A 139 -1.80 21.71 19.53
C PRO A 139 -1.20 23.08 19.30
N ILE A 140 -0.13 23.13 18.53
CA ILE A 140 0.59 24.35 18.15
C ILE A 140 0.80 24.40 16.65
N CYS A 141 0.84 25.60 16.09
CA CYS A 141 1.15 25.84 14.69
C CYS A 141 2.24 26.90 14.52
N ALA A 142 2.93 26.87 13.39
CA ALA A 142 3.98 27.81 13.03
C ALA A 142 4.16 27.87 11.50
N TYR A 143 4.96 28.83 11.05
CA TYR A 143 5.38 28.94 9.65
C TYR A 143 6.79 28.37 9.48
N VAL A 144 7.02 27.68 8.36
CA VAL A 144 8.35 27.22 7.95
C VAL A 144 8.72 27.92 6.66
N GLU A 145 9.80 28.70 6.71
CA GLU A 145 10.38 29.39 5.58
C GLU A 145 11.13 28.36 4.72
N VAL A 146 10.75 28.25 3.43
CA VAL A 146 11.30 27.28 2.46
C VAL A 146 11.97 27.95 1.26
N GLY A 147 12.05 29.29 1.24
CA GLY A 147 12.55 30.04 0.09
C GLY A 147 11.59 30.01 -1.09
N LYS A 148 11.85 30.84 -2.10
CA LYS A 148 11.03 30.88 -3.32
C LYS A 148 11.55 29.91 -4.37
N ARG A 149 12.88 29.75 -4.43
CA ARG A 149 13.56 28.93 -5.42
C ARG A 149 14.33 27.80 -4.75
N PRO A 150 14.59 26.70 -5.47
CA PRO A 150 15.42 25.61 -4.96
C PRO A 150 16.81 26.09 -4.49
N GLU A 151 17.39 27.08 -5.19
CA GLU A 151 18.74 27.58 -4.90
C GLU A 151 18.85 28.34 -3.57
N ASP A 152 17.74 28.82 -3.02
CA ASP A 152 17.74 29.60 -1.78
C ASP A 152 18.21 28.74 -0.59
N ASN A 153 18.02 27.42 -0.66
CA ASN A 153 18.42 26.45 0.39
C ASN A 153 17.93 26.83 1.80
N ILE A 154 16.78 27.49 1.90
CA ILE A 154 16.18 27.92 3.17
C ILE A 154 15.25 26.82 3.66
N PHE A 155 15.43 26.41 4.92
CA PHE A 155 14.49 25.52 5.60
C PHE A 155 14.53 25.83 7.10
N ARG A 156 13.69 26.78 7.55
CA ARG A 156 13.77 27.32 8.91
C ARG A 156 12.40 27.55 9.52
N LEU A 157 12.23 27.14 10.77
CA LEU A 157 11.03 27.39 11.56
C LEU A 157 11.02 28.83 12.09
N GLU A 158 9.90 29.52 11.93
CA GLU A 158 9.65 30.82 12.56
C GLU A 158 9.20 30.66 14.01
N SER A 159 10.16 30.44 14.91
CA SER A 159 9.89 30.19 16.35
C SER A 159 9.30 31.38 17.11
N SER A 160 9.39 32.60 16.58
CA SER A 160 8.79 33.80 17.16
C SER A 160 7.27 33.89 16.97
N HIS A 161 6.69 33.09 16.06
CA HIS A 161 5.29 33.15 15.67
C HIS A 161 4.59 31.80 15.88
N ILE A 162 4.60 31.31 17.12
CA ILE A 162 3.85 30.10 17.49
C ILE A 162 2.39 30.46 17.77
N GLU A 163 1.49 29.83 17.01
CA GLU A 163 0.04 30.01 17.14
C GLU A 163 -0.62 28.84 17.87
N ASN A 164 -1.82 29.11 18.40
CA ASN A 164 -2.71 28.06 18.91
C ASN A 164 -3.18 27.15 17.76
N GLY A 165 -3.00 25.83 17.93
CA GLY A 165 -3.39 24.81 16.97
C GLY A 165 -4.76 24.17 17.21
N ARG A 166 -5.53 24.62 18.21
CA ARG A 166 -6.87 24.07 18.51
C ARG A 166 -7.80 24.19 17.31
N GLY A 167 -8.38 23.08 16.88
CA GLY A 167 -9.22 23.00 15.68
C GLY A 167 -8.44 22.93 14.36
N LYS A 168 -7.12 23.06 14.40
CA LYS A 168 -6.21 22.90 13.25
C LYS A 168 -5.48 21.55 13.31
N SER A 169 -5.07 21.14 14.52
CA SER A 169 -4.35 19.90 14.82
C SER A 169 -4.96 19.25 16.07
N PRO A 170 -4.95 17.90 16.18
CA PRO A 170 -5.56 17.20 17.30
C PRO A 170 -4.64 17.23 18.53
N TYR A 171 -5.24 17.03 19.71
CA TYR A 171 -4.48 16.87 20.95
C TYR A 171 -3.80 15.50 21.03
N ASP A 172 -4.54 14.44 20.70
CA ASP A 172 -4.08 13.06 20.75
C ASP A 172 -3.41 12.66 19.42
N PRO A 173 -2.18 12.13 19.44
CA PRO A 173 -1.46 11.75 18.22
C PRO A 173 -2.06 10.56 17.45
N LYS A 174 -2.96 9.79 18.07
CA LYS A 174 -3.68 8.69 17.40
C LYS A 174 -4.85 9.18 16.55
N LEU A 175 -5.32 10.41 16.77
CA LEU A 175 -6.39 10.99 15.99
C LEU A 175 -5.85 11.49 14.64
N LEU A 176 -6.64 11.24 13.59
CA LEU A 176 -6.36 11.70 12.24
C LEU A 176 -6.77 13.17 12.09
N THR A 177 -6.19 13.82 11.10
CA THR A 177 -6.56 15.18 10.70
C THR A 177 -6.45 15.27 9.20
N ALA A 178 -7.53 15.73 8.57
CA ALA A 178 -7.52 16.10 7.17
C ALA A 178 -7.53 17.63 7.09
N SER A 179 -6.71 18.20 6.20
CA SER A 179 -6.55 19.65 6.11
C SER A 179 -6.29 20.12 4.69
N LEU A 180 -6.74 21.32 4.37
CA LEU A 180 -6.51 21.99 3.10
C LEU A 180 -6.42 23.50 3.33
N LEU A 181 -5.36 24.13 2.83
CA LEU A 181 -5.14 25.57 2.96
C LEU A 181 -5.35 26.26 1.61
N ILE A 182 -6.36 27.14 1.54
CA ILE A 182 -6.71 27.88 0.31
C ILE A 182 -6.99 29.33 0.68
N ASP A 183 -6.45 30.26 -0.10
CA ASP A 183 -6.65 31.71 0.07
C ASP A 183 -6.34 32.23 1.49
N GLY A 184 -5.38 31.59 2.16
CA GLY A 184 -4.99 31.92 3.54
C GLY A 184 -5.96 31.40 4.61
N GLU A 185 -6.97 30.60 4.25
CA GLU A 185 -7.90 29.97 5.17
C GLU A 185 -7.66 28.45 5.24
N LEU A 186 -7.49 27.94 6.47
CA LEU A 186 -7.28 26.51 6.69
C LEU A 186 -8.62 25.83 6.97
N TYR A 187 -9.02 24.93 6.08
CA TYR A 187 -10.10 23.98 6.29
C TYR A 187 -9.54 22.73 6.95
N SER A 188 -10.14 22.27 8.04
CA SER A 188 -9.64 21.11 8.79
C SER A 188 -10.77 20.27 9.37
N GLY A 189 -10.67 18.95 9.24
CA GLY A 189 -11.47 17.99 10.00
C GLY A 189 -10.61 17.40 11.11
N THR A 190 -10.89 17.74 12.37
CA THR A 190 -10.11 17.25 13.52
C THR A 190 -10.88 17.33 14.84
N SER A 191 -10.27 16.85 15.93
CA SER A 191 -10.77 17.04 17.29
C SER A 191 -10.19 18.30 17.92
N ALA A 192 -11.04 19.10 18.57
CA ALA A 192 -10.65 20.38 19.17
C ALA A 192 -10.54 20.36 20.70
N ASP A 193 -10.60 19.18 21.33
CA ASP A 193 -10.46 19.02 22.77
C ASP A 193 -9.42 17.97 23.18
N PHE A 194 -9.01 18.05 24.45
CA PHE A 194 -8.04 17.13 25.06
C PHE A 194 -8.56 15.69 25.14
N MET A 195 -9.88 15.50 25.28
CA MET A 195 -10.48 14.17 25.44
C MET A 195 -10.70 13.43 24.12
N GLY A 196 -10.55 14.09 22.97
CA GLY A 196 -10.81 13.47 21.67
C GLY A 196 -12.30 13.20 21.44
N ARG A 197 -13.17 14.12 21.84
CA ARG A 197 -14.64 14.00 21.73
C ARG A 197 -15.28 15.16 20.98
N ASP A 198 -14.64 16.33 20.95
CA ASP A 198 -15.12 17.51 20.25
C ASP A 198 -14.63 17.54 18.80
N PHE A 199 -15.15 16.61 17.98
CA PHE A 199 -14.86 16.58 16.55
C PHE A 199 -15.65 17.65 15.79
N ALA A 200 -14.99 18.34 14.88
CA ALA A 200 -15.64 19.29 14.01
C ALA A 200 -14.88 19.50 12.71
N ILE A 201 -15.59 20.04 11.72
CA ILE A 201 -15.00 20.60 10.50
C ILE A 201 -14.88 22.10 10.71
N PHE A 202 -13.67 22.62 10.62
CA PHE A 202 -13.31 24.01 10.90
C PHE A 202 -12.88 24.77 9.65
N ARG A 203 -13.06 26.09 9.67
CA ARG A 203 -12.29 27.05 8.87
C ARG A 203 -11.63 28.07 9.79
N THR A 204 -10.31 28.23 9.67
CA THR A 204 -9.46 29.09 10.53
C THR A 204 -8.45 29.90 9.71
N LEU A 205 -7.54 30.66 10.37
CA LEU A 205 -6.49 31.54 9.80
C LEU A 205 -6.96 32.77 9.01
N GLY A 206 -8.14 32.73 8.42
CA GLY A 206 -8.70 33.83 7.63
C GLY A 206 -8.97 35.11 8.41
N LYS A 207 -9.36 36.16 7.67
CA LYS A 207 -9.79 37.45 8.23
C LYS A 207 -11.11 37.35 8.99
N HIS A 208 -11.87 36.30 8.74
CA HIS A 208 -13.19 36.06 9.32
C HIS A 208 -13.08 35.26 10.62
N HIS A 209 -14.11 35.36 11.45
CA HIS A 209 -14.19 34.53 12.66
C HIS A 209 -14.17 33.04 12.28
N PRO A 210 -13.51 32.18 13.09
CA PRO A 210 -13.49 30.75 12.84
C PRO A 210 -14.89 30.17 12.73
N ILE A 211 -15.12 29.33 11.72
CA ILE A 211 -16.39 28.64 11.50
C ILE A 211 -16.21 27.16 11.86
N ARG A 212 -17.24 26.55 12.44
CA ARG A 212 -17.24 25.11 12.74
C ARG A 212 -18.60 24.44 12.53
N THR A 213 -18.63 23.11 12.49
CA THR A 213 -19.90 22.35 12.59
C THR A 213 -20.55 22.52 13.96
N GLU A 214 -21.87 22.30 14.02
CA GLU A 214 -22.65 22.33 15.27
C GLU A 214 -22.06 21.34 16.29
N GLN A 215 -21.85 21.80 17.51
CA GLN A 215 -21.25 21.01 18.57
C GLN A 215 -22.32 20.16 19.28
N HIS A 216 -21.96 18.93 19.67
CA HIS A 216 -22.82 18.01 20.42
C HIS A 216 -24.12 17.61 19.69
N ASP A 217 -24.19 17.76 18.37
CA ASP A 217 -25.30 17.26 17.54
C ASP A 217 -24.80 16.11 16.65
N SER A 218 -25.15 14.88 17.03
CA SER A 218 -24.71 13.68 16.32
C SER A 218 -25.22 13.61 14.88
N ARG A 219 -26.30 14.33 14.52
CA ARG A 219 -26.79 14.42 13.14
C ARG A 219 -25.75 15.03 12.22
N TRP A 220 -24.95 15.96 12.73
CA TRP A 220 -23.88 16.60 11.99
C TRP A 220 -22.67 15.68 11.86
N LEU A 221 -22.10 15.25 12.98
CA LEU A 221 -20.93 14.38 13.05
C LEU A 221 -21.05 13.45 14.25
N ASN A 222 -20.80 12.16 14.05
CA ASN A 222 -20.87 11.15 15.12
C ASN A 222 -19.57 10.35 15.25
N ASP A 223 -18.63 10.82 16.07
CA ASP A 223 -17.29 10.24 16.24
C ASP A 223 -16.54 10.00 14.91
N PRO A 224 -16.37 11.04 14.08
CA PRO A 224 -15.77 10.90 12.75
C PRO A 224 -14.27 10.58 12.79
N ARG A 225 -13.78 9.95 11.72
CA ARG A 225 -12.37 9.82 11.36
C ARG A 225 -12.20 10.42 9.97
N PHE A 226 -11.53 11.56 9.92
CA PHE A 226 -11.33 12.33 8.69
C PHE A 226 -10.19 11.74 7.87
N VAL A 227 -10.43 11.62 6.55
CA VAL A 227 -9.53 10.99 5.57
C VAL A 227 -8.95 12.06 4.64
N GLY A 228 -9.78 12.91 4.04
CA GLY A 228 -9.31 13.92 3.07
C GLY A 228 -10.20 15.16 2.98
N VAL A 229 -9.64 16.26 2.49
CA VAL A 229 -10.33 17.53 2.19
C VAL A 229 -9.85 18.04 0.84
N HIS A 230 -10.77 18.34 -0.07
CA HIS A 230 -10.45 18.77 -1.43
C HIS A 230 -11.35 19.92 -1.90
N LEU A 231 -10.77 20.88 -2.62
CA LEU A 231 -11.53 21.88 -3.37
C LEU A 231 -11.90 21.27 -4.72
N ILE A 232 -13.19 21.29 -5.05
CA ILE A 232 -13.67 20.92 -6.38
C ILE A 232 -14.55 22.05 -6.89
N GLN A 233 -14.18 22.59 -8.05
CA GLN A 233 -14.93 23.64 -8.71
C GLN A 233 -16.24 23.08 -9.27
N GLU A 234 -17.36 23.76 -9.00
CA GLU A 234 -18.69 23.35 -9.51
C GLU A 234 -18.98 23.95 -10.89
N SER A 235 -18.47 25.14 -11.17
CA SER A 235 -18.69 25.86 -12.42
C SER A 235 -17.49 26.76 -12.75
N ASP A 236 -17.58 27.60 -13.78
CA ASP A 236 -16.59 28.67 -14.03
C ASP A 236 -16.73 29.85 -13.06
N ASN A 237 -17.78 29.88 -12.23
CA ASN A 237 -18.01 30.89 -11.22
C ASN A 237 -17.40 30.44 -9.87
N PRO A 238 -16.35 31.11 -9.37
CA PRO A 238 -15.71 30.75 -8.10
C PRO A 238 -16.62 30.87 -6.88
N GLU A 239 -17.76 31.58 -6.97
CA GLU A 239 -18.75 31.65 -5.88
C GLU A 239 -19.44 30.31 -5.63
N ASP A 240 -19.45 29.40 -6.62
CA ASP A 240 -20.04 28.07 -6.51
C ASP A 240 -19.04 27.01 -6.04
N ASP A 241 -17.76 27.39 -5.83
CA ASP A 241 -16.71 26.48 -5.41
C ASP A 241 -17.06 25.80 -4.08
N LYS A 242 -16.87 24.48 -4.05
CA LYS A 242 -17.16 23.65 -2.87
C LYS A 242 -15.93 22.96 -2.33
N ILE A 243 -15.92 22.84 -1.01
CA ILE A 243 -14.98 22.01 -0.26
C ILE A 243 -15.67 20.68 0.04
N TYR A 244 -15.08 19.59 -0.43
CA TYR A 244 -15.53 18.23 -0.17
C TYR A 244 -14.66 17.59 0.90
N LEU A 245 -15.30 16.88 1.84
CA LEU A 245 -14.63 16.19 2.95
C LEU A 245 -14.98 14.72 2.93
N PHE A 246 -13.98 13.88 3.08
CA PHE A 246 -14.12 12.43 3.14
C PHE A 246 -13.81 11.94 4.54
N PHE A 247 -14.71 11.17 5.13
CA PHE A 247 -14.57 10.68 6.49
C PHE A 247 -15.43 9.44 6.72
N ARG A 248 -15.15 8.69 7.78
CA ARG A 248 -16.05 7.66 8.30
C ARG A 248 -16.55 8.04 9.68
N GLU A 249 -17.77 7.67 10.04
CA GLU A 249 -18.38 8.00 11.32
C GLU A 249 -19.29 6.86 11.80
N ASN A 250 -19.65 6.86 13.09
CA ASN A 250 -20.60 5.90 13.62
C ASN A 250 -22.00 6.16 13.05
N ALA A 251 -22.66 5.11 12.57
CA ALA A 251 -24.04 5.16 12.10
C ALA A 251 -24.98 5.59 13.24
N ILE A 252 -26.01 6.37 12.88
CA ILE A 252 -27.00 6.90 13.81
C ILE A 252 -28.27 6.03 13.68
N ASP A 253 -28.14 4.73 13.89
CA ASP A 253 -29.28 3.81 13.84
C ASP A 253 -29.87 3.62 15.25
N GLY A 254 -31.15 3.26 15.32
CA GLY A 254 -31.86 3.02 16.59
C GLY A 254 -31.19 1.92 17.42
N GLU A 255 -31.50 1.86 18.72
CA GLU A 255 -30.86 1.06 19.78
C GLU A 255 -30.65 -0.46 19.53
N GLN A 256 -31.02 -1.01 18.37
CA GLN A 256 -31.07 -2.45 18.11
C GLN A 256 -30.03 -3.01 17.13
N THR A 257 -29.25 -2.17 16.44
CA THR A 257 -28.18 -2.65 15.55
C THR A 257 -26.81 -2.25 16.08
N SER A 258 -25.91 -3.23 16.18
CA SER A 258 -24.50 -3.07 16.56
C SER A 258 -23.88 -1.82 15.93
N LYS A 259 -22.95 -1.16 16.65
CA LYS A 259 -22.20 0.04 16.22
C LYS A 259 -21.65 -0.11 14.78
N ALA A 260 -22.45 0.23 13.79
CA ALA A 260 -22.06 0.19 12.39
C ALA A 260 -21.29 1.48 12.06
N THR A 261 -20.28 1.36 11.21
CA THR A 261 -19.57 2.52 10.65
C THR A 261 -20.19 2.87 9.31
N HIS A 262 -20.19 4.14 8.93
CA HIS A 262 -20.53 4.58 7.58
C HIS A 262 -19.45 5.49 7.03
N ALA A 263 -19.03 5.20 5.80
CA ALA A 263 -18.25 6.13 4.99
C ALA A 263 -19.13 7.28 4.49
N ARG A 264 -18.59 8.50 4.51
CA ARG A 264 -19.28 9.74 4.20
C ARG A 264 -18.46 10.61 3.26
N ILE A 265 -19.18 11.30 2.39
CA ILE A 265 -18.72 12.50 1.71
C ILE A 265 -19.55 13.68 2.21
N GLY A 266 -18.88 14.74 2.64
CA GLY A 266 -19.47 16.02 3.01
C GLY A 266 -19.18 17.10 1.98
N GLN A 267 -20.06 18.09 1.85
CA GLN A 267 -19.81 19.30 1.06
C GLN A 267 -20.01 20.57 1.89
N LEU A 268 -19.28 21.62 1.54
CA LEU A 268 -19.39 22.98 2.07
C LEU A 268 -19.20 23.98 0.93
N CYS A 269 -19.90 25.11 0.97
CA CYS A 269 -19.58 26.22 0.09
C CYS A 269 -18.37 26.98 0.60
N LYS A 270 -17.40 27.27 -0.28
CA LYS A 270 -16.18 28.00 0.07
C LYS A 270 -16.49 29.38 0.67
N ASN A 271 -17.51 30.05 0.16
CA ASN A 271 -17.95 31.39 0.58
C ASN A 271 -19.03 31.39 1.69
N ASP A 272 -19.18 30.29 2.45
CA ASP A 272 -20.06 30.26 3.63
C ASP A 272 -19.45 31.08 4.79
N PHE A 273 -20.23 31.98 5.38
CA PHE A 273 -19.82 32.87 6.48
C PHE A 273 -20.65 32.65 7.75
N GLY A 274 -21.44 31.57 7.77
CA GLY A 274 -22.41 31.26 8.80
C GLY A 274 -23.66 32.13 8.74
N GLY A 275 -24.60 31.83 9.62
CA GLY A 275 -25.88 32.56 9.68
C GLY A 275 -25.79 33.85 10.49
N HIS A 276 -26.76 34.74 10.27
CA HIS A 276 -26.79 36.05 10.95
C HIS A 276 -27.29 35.97 12.40
N ARG A 277 -28.33 35.16 12.67
CA ARG A 277 -28.93 34.99 14.02
C ARG A 277 -28.76 33.58 14.56
N SER A 278 -29.15 32.59 13.75
CA SER A 278 -28.91 31.17 13.98
C SER A 278 -27.63 30.74 13.27
N LEU A 279 -26.95 29.69 13.76
CA LEU A 279 -25.69 29.20 13.18
C LEU A 279 -24.61 30.28 13.02
N VAL A 280 -24.53 31.24 13.96
CA VAL A 280 -23.45 32.24 13.98
C VAL A 280 -22.12 31.52 14.17
N ASN A 281 -21.15 31.81 13.28
CA ASN A 281 -19.85 31.13 13.22
C ASN A 281 -19.96 29.61 13.07
N LYS A 282 -21.03 29.14 12.42
CA LYS A 282 -21.24 27.74 12.07
C LYS A 282 -21.65 27.59 10.63
N TRP A 283 -21.29 26.48 10.01
CA TRP A 283 -21.64 26.24 8.61
C TRP A 283 -23.14 26.31 8.39
N THR A 284 -23.59 26.93 7.30
CA THR A 284 -25.00 26.94 6.87
C THR A 284 -25.23 26.06 5.65
N THR A 285 -24.15 25.66 4.97
CA THR A 285 -24.17 24.92 3.72
C THR A 285 -23.70 23.46 3.84
N PHE A 286 -23.40 23.01 5.06
CA PHE A 286 -22.93 21.65 5.32
C PHE A 286 -23.98 20.60 4.99
N LEU A 287 -23.63 19.67 4.09
CA LEU A 287 -24.40 18.46 3.81
C LEU A 287 -23.46 17.25 3.79
N LYS A 288 -23.99 16.07 4.11
CA LYS A 288 -23.27 14.78 3.99
C LYS A 288 -24.13 13.68 3.36
N ALA A 289 -23.50 12.79 2.62
CA ALA A 289 -24.12 11.61 2.03
C ALA A 289 -23.32 10.34 2.39
N ARG A 290 -23.97 9.17 2.41
CA ARG A 290 -23.29 7.88 2.58
C ARG A 290 -22.58 7.49 1.29
N LEU A 291 -21.32 7.09 1.38
CA LEU A 291 -20.60 6.39 0.29
C LEU A 291 -20.80 4.89 0.48
N ILE A 292 -21.25 4.19 -0.57
CA ILE A 292 -21.44 2.73 -0.53
C ILE A 292 -20.33 2.07 -1.35
N CYS A 293 -19.60 1.15 -0.73
CA CYS A 293 -18.77 0.19 -1.45
C CYS A 293 -19.18 -1.20 -1.00
N SER A 294 -19.88 -1.94 -1.85
CA SER A 294 -20.41 -3.26 -1.50
C SER A 294 -20.47 -4.20 -2.69
N VAL A 295 -20.37 -5.49 -2.38
CA VAL A 295 -20.54 -6.58 -3.35
C VAL A 295 -21.96 -7.14 -3.19
N PRO A 296 -22.79 -7.13 -4.24
CA PRO A 296 -24.13 -7.67 -4.18
C PRO A 296 -24.09 -9.20 -3.98
N GLY A 297 -24.76 -9.69 -2.95
CA GLY A 297 -24.83 -11.13 -2.68
C GLY A 297 -25.90 -11.85 -3.49
N TYR A 298 -25.68 -13.12 -3.83
CA TYR A 298 -26.65 -13.97 -4.56
C TYR A 298 -27.99 -14.13 -3.84
N ASN A 299 -27.99 -14.01 -2.51
CA ASN A 299 -29.18 -14.05 -1.65
C ASN A 299 -29.80 -12.66 -1.40
N GLY A 300 -29.32 -11.61 -2.09
CA GLY A 300 -29.73 -10.23 -1.90
C GLY A 300 -29.17 -9.54 -0.66
N ILE A 301 -28.20 -10.17 0.04
CA ILE A 301 -27.47 -9.55 1.16
C ILE A 301 -26.11 -9.06 0.65
N ASP A 302 -25.95 -7.74 0.64
CA ASP A 302 -24.72 -7.11 0.19
C ASP A 302 -23.61 -7.24 1.25
N THR A 303 -22.39 -7.51 0.78
CA THR A 303 -21.20 -7.44 1.64
C THR A 303 -20.64 -6.02 1.59
N HIS A 304 -20.75 -5.29 2.69
CA HIS A 304 -20.31 -3.89 2.77
C HIS A 304 -18.86 -3.74 3.26
N PHE A 305 -18.16 -2.79 2.64
CA PHE A 305 -16.87 -2.28 3.08
C PHE A 305 -17.07 -0.84 3.56
N ASP A 306 -17.41 -0.66 4.83
CA ASP A 306 -17.83 0.64 5.37
C ASP A 306 -16.67 1.45 6.01
N GLU A 307 -15.49 0.86 6.21
CA GLU A 307 -14.33 1.54 6.79
C GLU A 307 -13.49 2.24 5.70
N LEU A 308 -13.84 3.47 5.35
CA LEU A 308 -13.05 4.29 4.43
C LEU A 308 -11.64 4.56 4.97
N GLN A 309 -10.59 4.16 4.25
CA GLN A 309 -9.18 4.34 4.65
C GLN A 309 -8.51 5.51 3.94
N ASP A 310 -8.71 5.64 2.63
CA ASP A 310 -8.04 6.66 1.82
C ASP A 310 -8.87 7.04 0.58
N VAL A 311 -8.60 8.23 0.03
CA VAL A 311 -9.24 8.75 -1.18
C VAL A 311 -8.22 9.43 -2.10
N PHE A 312 -8.32 9.17 -3.39
CA PHE A 312 -7.51 9.82 -4.42
C PHE A 312 -8.41 10.43 -5.49
N LEU A 313 -8.20 11.72 -5.76
CA LEU A 313 -8.93 12.46 -6.80
C LEU A 313 -8.07 12.51 -8.05
N MET A 314 -8.46 11.71 -9.04
CA MET A 314 -7.81 11.74 -10.34
C MET A 314 -8.47 12.80 -11.22
N SER A 315 -7.69 13.80 -11.62
CA SER A 315 -8.14 14.84 -12.56
C SER A 315 -8.55 14.21 -13.89
N ALA A 316 -9.81 14.38 -14.26
CA ALA A 316 -10.27 14.10 -15.61
C ALA A 316 -9.78 15.21 -16.56
N LYS A 317 -10.10 15.09 -17.86
CA LYS A 317 -9.88 16.18 -18.83
C LYS A 317 -10.56 17.49 -18.38
N ASP A 318 -11.64 17.39 -17.62
CA ASP A 318 -12.30 18.49 -16.95
C ASP A 318 -11.98 18.46 -15.44
N ALA A 319 -11.27 19.48 -14.95
CA ALA A 319 -10.92 19.63 -13.54
C ALA A 319 -12.15 19.75 -12.63
N LYS A 320 -13.32 20.12 -13.17
CA LYS A 320 -14.59 20.21 -12.44
C LYS A 320 -15.26 18.85 -12.23
N SER A 321 -14.76 17.79 -12.85
CA SER A 321 -15.36 16.45 -12.75
C SER A 321 -14.29 15.37 -12.57
N PRO A 322 -13.49 15.42 -11.48
CA PRO A 322 -12.55 14.36 -11.17
C PRO A 322 -13.27 13.03 -10.95
N VAL A 323 -12.53 11.94 -11.15
CA VAL A 323 -12.94 10.59 -10.74
C VAL A 323 -12.32 10.32 -9.38
N ILE A 324 -13.12 9.84 -8.43
CA ILE A 324 -12.68 9.58 -7.07
C ILE A 324 -12.47 8.08 -6.89
N TYR A 325 -11.24 7.69 -6.55
CA TYR A 325 -10.91 6.36 -6.09
C TYR A 325 -10.89 6.37 -4.57
N ALA A 326 -11.46 5.36 -3.95
CA ALA A 326 -11.51 5.26 -2.50
C ALA A 326 -11.28 3.83 -2.04
N VAL A 327 -10.43 3.70 -1.03
CA VAL A 327 -10.09 2.43 -0.37
C VAL A 327 -10.99 2.22 0.83
N PHE A 328 -11.59 1.04 0.91
CA PHE A 328 -12.44 0.64 2.01
C PHE A 328 -11.95 -0.68 2.59
N THR A 329 -12.17 -0.86 3.88
CA THR A 329 -12.02 -2.17 4.54
C THR A 329 -13.32 -2.60 5.20
N THR A 330 -13.39 -3.88 5.54
CA THR A 330 -14.49 -4.44 6.34
C THR A 330 -14.42 -3.92 7.78
N SER A 331 -15.57 -3.71 8.41
CA SER A 331 -15.65 -3.36 9.84
C SER A 331 -15.41 -4.57 10.77
N SER A 332 -15.36 -5.79 10.22
CA SER A 332 -15.13 -7.01 10.99
C SER A 332 -13.65 -7.21 11.27
N ASN A 333 -13.29 -7.40 12.54
CA ASN A 333 -11.93 -7.79 12.93
C ASN A 333 -11.60 -9.26 12.59
N ILE A 334 -12.61 -10.09 12.27
CA ILE A 334 -12.44 -11.51 11.98
C ILE A 334 -12.25 -11.72 10.47
N PHE A 335 -13.04 -11.01 9.67
CA PHE A 335 -12.97 -11.07 8.21
C PHE A 335 -12.25 -9.84 7.71
N LYS A 336 -10.95 -9.98 7.42
CA LYS A 336 -10.16 -8.93 6.77
C LYS A 336 -10.52 -8.89 5.29
N GLY A 337 -11.22 -7.85 4.88
CA GLY A 337 -11.49 -7.57 3.48
C GLY A 337 -11.13 -6.14 3.15
N SER A 338 -10.63 -5.93 1.94
CA SER A 338 -10.38 -4.61 1.36
C SER A 338 -11.04 -4.51 -0.01
N ALA A 339 -11.49 -3.31 -0.35
CA ALA A 339 -12.06 -3.02 -1.65
C ALA A 339 -11.65 -1.62 -2.13
N VAL A 340 -11.53 -1.46 -3.45
CA VAL A 340 -11.40 -0.15 -4.08
C VAL A 340 -12.67 0.12 -4.86
N CYS A 341 -13.29 1.27 -4.60
CA CYS A 341 -14.46 1.74 -5.33
C CYS A 341 -14.14 3.04 -6.06
N MET A 342 -14.75 3.21 -7.24
CA MET A 342 -14.62 4.40 -8.07
C MET A 342 -15.96 5.16 -8.07
N TYR A 343 -15.92 6.48 -7.95
CA TYR A 343 -17.12 7.34 -7.92
C TYR A 343 -17.02 8.49 -8.92
N SER A 344 -18.15 8.86 -9.50
CA SER A 344 -18.25 10.00 -10.41
C SER A 344 -18.75 11.25 -9.66
N MET A 345 -18.16 12.41 -9.96
CA MET A 345 -18.66 13.68 -9.42
C MET A 345 -20.09 14.00 -9.89
N ALA A 346 -20.52 13.50 -11.04
CA ALA A 346 -21.89 13.65 -11.52
C ALA A 346 -22.91 12.97 -10.60
N ASP A 347 -22.62 11.75 -10.13
CA ASP A 347 -23.51 11.03 -9.21
C ASP A 347 -23.49 11.65 -7.81
N ILE A 348 -22.33 12.10 -7.33
CA ILE A 348 -22.20 12.84 -6.06
C ILE A 348 -23.08 14.10 -6.07
N ARG A 349 -22.98 14.91 -7.12
CA ARG A 349 -23.82 16.12 -7.30
C ARG A 349 -25.30 15.77 -7.34
N ARG A 350 -25.67 14.71 -8.06
CA ARG A 350 -27.06 14.24 -8.14
C ARG A 350 -27.60 13.88 -6.75
N VAL A 351 -26.80 13.25 -5.90
CA VAL A 351 -27.18 12.89 -4.53
C VAL A 351 -27.37 14.12 -3.64
N PHE A 352 -26.47 15.12 -3.70
CA PHE A 352 -26.65 16.37 -2.95
C PHE A 352 -27.84 17.21 -3.46
N LEU A 353 -28.24 17.02 -4.72
CA LEU A 353 -29.48 17.53 -5.29
C LEU A 353 -30.69 16.60 -5.05
N GLY A 354 -30.52 15.48 -4.35
CA GLY A 354 -31.57 14.50 -4.02
C GLY A 354 -32.35 14.83 -2.74
N PRO A 355 -33.21 13.91 -2.26
CA PRO A 355 -33.98 14.13 -1.04
C PRO A 355 -33.09 14.17 0.22
N TYR A 356 -33.41 15.05 1.16
CA TYR A 356 -32.80 15.08 2.50
C TYR A 356 -33.27 13.88 3.32
N ALA A 357 -32.42 13.38 4.20
CA ALA A 357 -32.78 12.36 5.17
C ALA A 357 -33.51 13.02 6.35
N HIS A 358 -34.59 12.39 6.79
CA HIS A 358 -35.44 12.87 7.86
C HIS A 358 -35.75 11.72 8.82
N ARG A 359 -35.84 12.04 10.12
CA ARG A 359 -36.04 11.06 11.19
C ARG A 359 -37.08 11.56 12.19
N ASP A 360 -38.27 11.93 11.72
CA ASP A 360 -39.42 12.15 12.61
C ASP A 360 -40.53 11.12 12.28
N GLY A 361 -40.80 10.24 13.24
CA GLY A 361 -41.81 9.18 13.13
C GLY A 361 -41.72 8.20 14.29
N PRO A 362 -42.81 7.44 14.58
CA PRO A 362 -42.88 6.57 15.76
C PRO A 362 -41.81 5.47 15.79
N ASN A 363 -41.30 5.07 14.61
CA ASN A 363 -40.29 4.02 14.47
C ASN A 363 -38.85 4.57 14.49
N TYR A 364 -38.66 5.90 14.55
CA TYR A 364 -37.35 6.57 14.51
C TYR A 364 -36.42 6.05 13.39
N GLN A 365 -36.96 5.80 12.21
CA GLN A 365 -36.22 5.35 11.02
C GLN A 365 -35.88 6.51 10.11
N TRP A 366 -34.75 6.40 9.40
CA TRP A 366 -34.35 7.36 8.38
C TRP A 366 -35.20 7.18 7.12
N VAL A 367 -35.94 8.23 6.75
CA VAL A 367 -36.84 8.28 5.58
C VAL A 367 -36.51 9.48 4.70
N PRO A 368 -36.91 9.50 3.42
CA PRO A 368 -36.78 10.70 2.60
C PRO A 368 -37.70 11.80 3.14
N PHE A 369 -37.19 13.03 3.23
CA PHE A 369 -38.01 14.19 3.58
C PHE A 369 -39.01 14.49 2.46
N LEU A 370 -40.31 14.37 2.75
CA LEU A 370 -41.40 14.61 1.80
C LEU A 370 -42.05 15.99 1.96
N GLY A 371 -41.64 16.77 2.96
CA GLY A 371 -42.16 18.11 3.20
C GLY A 371 -41.64 19.16 2.22
N ARG A 372 -42.06 20.40 2.42
CA ARG A 372 -41.59 21.54 1.61
C ARG A 372 -40.15 21.91 1.98
N VAL A 373 -39.24 21.83 1.02
CA VAL A 373 -37.86 22.35 1.15
C VAL A 373 -37.89 23.88 0.97
N PRO A 374 -37.25 24.66 1.87
CA PRO A 374 -37.25 26.12 1.77
C PRO A 374 -36.35 26.62 0.61
N TYR A 375 -36.50 27.90 0.25
CA TYR A 375 -35.73 28.55 -0.83
C TYR A 375 -34.88 29.71 -0.27
N PRO A 376 -33.59 29.84 -0.66
CA PRO A 376 -32.86 28.96 -1.58
C PRO A 376 -32.62 27.60 -0.94
N ARG A 377 -32.38 26.60 -1.78
CA ARG A 377 -32.25 25.22 -1.32
C ARG A 377 -31.05 25.08 -0.37
N PRO A 378 -31.21 24.56 0.85
CA PRO A 378 -30.11 24.33 1.79
C PRO A 378 -28.93 23.56 1.17
N GLY A 379 -27.71 24.08 1.31
CA GLY A 379 -26.50 23.55 0.65
C GLY A 379 -26.16 24.18 -0.70
N THR A 380 -26.97 25.13 -1.19
CA THR A 380 -26.64 25.97 -2.36
C THR A 380 -25.72 27.11 -1.92
N CYS A 381 -24.69 27.40 -2.72
CA CYS A 381 -23.78 28.51 -2.43
C CYS A 381 -24.42 29.85 -2.77
N PRO A 382 -24.24 30.89 -1.94
CA PRO A 382 -24.70 32.23 -2.30
C PRO A 382 -23.94 32.70 -3.53
N SER A 383 -24.66 33.24 -4.52
CA SER A 383 -24.07 33.83 -5.72
C SER A 383 -24.81 35.10 -6.12
N LYS A 384 -24.04 36.07 -6.61
CA LYS A 384 -24.57 37.33 -7.19
C LYS A 384 -25.29 37.11 -8.51
N THR A 385 -24.92 36.05 -9.22
CA THR A 385 -25.40 35.77 -10.59
C THR A 385 -26.67 34.93 -10.56
N PHE A 386 -26.79 34.02 -9.57
CA PHE A 386 -27.92 33.10 -9.44
C PHE A 386 -28.34 32.98 -7.96
N GLY A 387 -29.63 33.07 -7.67
CA GLY A 387 -30.17 32.82 -6.32
C GLY A 387 -30.45 34.06 -5.45
N GLY A 388 -29.93 35.25 -5.82
CA GLY A 388 -30.36 36.52 -5.22
C GLY A 388 -29.84 36.84 -3.82
N PHE A 389 -28.87 36.08 -3.30
CA PHE A 389 -28.23 36.31 -2.00
C PHE A 389 -26.72 36.47 -2.18
N GLU A 390 -26.16 37.58 -1.69
CA GLU A 390 -24.71 37.83 -1.76
C GLU A 390 -23.94 37.10 -0.64
N SER A 391 -24.59 36.80 0.49
CA SER A 391 -23.99 36.10 1.62
C SER A 391 -24.93 35.08 2.24
N THR A 392 -24.34 34.07 2.88
CA THR A 392 -25.06 33.12 3.75
C THR A 392 -25.71 33.80 4.97
N LYS A 393 -25.24 34.98 5.35
CA LYS A 393 -25.86 35.81 6.39
C LYS A 393 -27.21 36.39 5.98
N ASP A 394 -27.46 36.51 4.68
CA ASP A 394 -28.72 37.05 4.15
C ASP A 394 -29.78 35.95 3.95
N LEU A 395 -29.43 34.68 4.24
CA LEU A 395 -30.34 33.56 4.10
C LEU A 395 -31.53 33.68 5.09
N PRO A 396 -32.76 33.37 4.63
CA PRO A 396 -33.94 33.32 5.49
C PRO A 396 -33.79 32.36 6.69
N ASP A 397 -34.44 32.69 7.81
CA ASP A 397 -34.36 31.92 9.05
C ASP A 397 -34.87 30.47 8.89
N ASP A 398 -35.84 30.22 8.00
CA ASP A 398 -36.37 28.88 7.70
C ASP A 398 -35.36 28.00 6.95
N VAL A 399 -34.59 28.58 6.02
CA VAL A 399 -33.47 27.92 5.32
C VAL A 399 -32.38 27.51 6.31
N VAL A 400 -31.96 28.42 7.19
CA VAL A 400 -30.91 28.16 8.19
C VAL A 400 -31.37 27.11 9.21
N THR A 401 -32.64 27.17 9.63
CA THR A 401 -33.24 26.18 10.55
C THR A 401 -33.35 24.80 9.91
N PHE A 402 -33.72 24.74 8.63
CA PHE A 402 -33.75 23.50 7.88
C PHE A 402 -32.35 22.89 7.73
N ALA A 403 -31.35 23.69 7.30
CA ALA A 403 -29.97 23.25 7.17
C ALA A 403 -29.42 22.67 8.48
N ARG A 404 -29.74 23.31 9.62
CA ARG A 404 -29.35 22.83 10.95
C ARG A 404 -29.89 21.45 11.30
N SER A 405 -31.13 21.15 10.89
CA SER A 405 -31.85 19.94 11.26
C SER A 405 -31.70 18.80 10.27
N HIS A 406 -31.34 19.09 9.01
CA HIS A 406 -31.26 18.13 7.90
C HIS A 406 -29.90 18.15 7.19
N PRO A 407 -28.77 17.89 7.90
CA PRO A 407 -27.44 17.87 7.27
C PRO A 407 -27.18 16.62 6.43
N ALA A 408 -28.01 15.58 6.50
CA ALA A 408 -27.78 14.31 5.80
C ALA A 408 -28.69 14.14 4.57
N MET A 409 -28.16 13.57 3.49
CA MET A 409 -28.93 13.16 2.31
C MET A 409 -29.47 11.75 2.48
N HIS A 410 -30.68 11.48 1.96
CA HIS A 410 -31.31 10.16 2.08
C HIS A 410 -30.68 9.14 1.11
N ASN A 411 -30.49 9.54 -0.15
CA ASN A 411 -29.89 8.66 -1.13
C ASN A 411 -28.38 8.49 -0.87
N PRO A 412 -27.83 7.27 -0.96
CA PRO A 412 -26.40 7.07 -0.94
C PRO A 412 -25.77 7.43 -2.29
N VAL A 413 -24.47 7.68 -2.27
CA VAL A 413 -23.62 7.70 -3.46
C VAL A 413 -23.15 6.27 -3.71
N LEU A 414 -23.50 5.74 -4.89
CA LEU A 414 -23.09 4.41 -5.35
C LEU A 414 -21.82 4.52 -6.20
N PRO A 415 -20.98 3.48 -6.23
CA PRO A 415 -19.80 3.46 -7.07
C PRO A 415 -20.21 3.27 -8.53
N VAL A 416 -19.32 3.61 -9.45
CA VAL A 416 -19.50 3.36 -10.89
C VAL A 416 -19.79 1.87 -11.10
N ASN A 417 -20.84 1.56 -11.86
CA ASN A 417 -21.36 0.20 -12.09
C ASN A 417 -21.90 -0.52 -10.84
N ASN A 418 -22.15 0.20 -9.74
CA ASN A 418 -22.69 -0.34 -8.48
C ASN A 418 -21.87 -1.50 -7.88
N ARG A 419 -20.56 -1.57 -8.17
CA ARG A 419 -19.66 -2.59 -7.62
C ARG A 419 -18.24 -2.03 -7.40
N PRO A 420 -17.41 -2.65 -6.54
CA PRO A 420 -16.00 -2.32 -6.43
C PRO A 420 -15.23 -2.70 -7.70
N ILE A 421 -14.11 -2.01 -7.94
CA ILE A 421 -13.18 -2.33 -9.03
C ILE A 421 -12.09 -3.31 -8.61
N ILE A 422 -11.80 -3.42 -7.31
CA ILE A 422 -10.86 -4.40 -6.74
C ILE A 422 -11.47 -4.90 -5.44
N ILE A 423 -11.38 -6.22 -5.20
CA ILE A 423 -11.78 -6.87 -3.95
C ILE A 423 -10.67 -7.83 -3.53
N LYS A 424 -10.26 -7.75 -2.26
CA LYS A 424 -9.32 -8.69 -1.63
C LYS A 424 -9.84 -9.13 -0.27
N THR A 425 -10.19 -10.41 -0.15
CA THR A 425 -10.74 -11.01 1.09
C THR A 425 -9.94 -12.21 1.60
N ASP A 426 -9.13 -12.84 0.74
CA ASP A 426 -8.39 -14.07 1.05
C ASP A 426 -6.91 -13.79 1.33
N VAL A 427 -6.63 -12.66 1.99
CA VAL A 427 -5.27 -12.20 2.33
C VAL A 427 -5.22 -11.74 3.78
N ASP A 428 -4.04 -11.79 4.40
CA ASP A 428 -3.84 -11.44 5.80
C ASP A 428 -3.55 -9.95 6.04
N TYR A 429 -3.49 -9.15 4.97
CA TYR A 429 -3.29 -7.71 4.97
C TYR A 429 -4.56 -6.92 4.58
N GLN A 430 -4.55 -5.62 4.90
CA GLN A 430 -5.58 -4.67 4.50
C GLN A 430 -4.99 -3.51 3.71
N PHE A 431 -5.77 -2.95 2.79
CA PHE A 431 -5.38 -1.75 2.06
C PHE A 431 -5.44 -0.52 2.96
N THR A 432 -4.48 0.39 2.81
CA THR A 432 -4.35 1.58 3.67
C THR A 432 -4.30 2.88 2.89
N GLN A 433 -3.68 2.90 1.71
CA GLN A 433 -3.43 4.10 0.92
C GLN A 433 -3.58 3.79 -0.58
N ILE A 434 -3.93 4.79 -1.39
CA ILE A 434 -4.02 4.66 -2.84
C ILE A 434 -3.56 5.94 -3.55
N VAL A 435 -2.81 5.76 -4.64
CA VAL A 435 -2.61 6.78 -5.67
C VAL A 435 -2.82 6.16 -7.04
N VAL A 436 -3.26 6.96 -8.02
CA VAL A 436 -3.58 6.48 -9.35
C VAL A 436 -2.89 7.34 -10.40
N ASP A 437 -2.21 6.70 -11.35
CA ASP A 437 -1.62 7.36 -12.51
C ASP A 437 -2.39 7.01 -13.79
N ARG A 438 -2.56 8.01 -14.67
CA ARG A 438 -3.15 7.84 -16.00
C ARG A 438 -2.02 7.70 -17.02
N VAL A 439 -1.76 6.46 -17.45
CA VAL A 439 -0.61 6.13 -18.28
C VAL A 439 -1.04 5.98 -19.74
N GLU A 440 -0.28 6.57 -20.65
CA GLU A 440 -0.44 6.37 -22.09
C GLU A 440 0.31 5.10 -22.53
N ALA A 441 -0.38 4.24 -23.28
CA ALA A 441 0.11 3.00 -23.87
C ALA A 441 -0.09 3.03 -25.41
N GLU A 442 0.31 1.97 -26.10
CA GLU A 442 0.19 1.87 -27.57
C GLU A 442 -1.28 1.88 -28.05
N ASP A 443 -2.17 1.26 -27.29
CA ASP A 443 -3.58 1.04 -27.65
C ASP A 443 -4.57 1.96 -26.91
N GLY A 444 -4.11 2.77 -25.95
CA GLY A 444 -4.97 3.69 -25.22
C GLY A 444 -4.36 4.24 -23.94
N GLN A 445 -5.22 4.75 -23.06
CA GLN A 445 -4.83 5.21 -21.73
C GLN A 445 -5.39 4.27 -20.66
N TYR A 446 -4.56 3.96 -19.67
CA TYR A 446 -4.88 3.03 -18.59
C TYR A 446 -4.73 3.70 -17.23
N ASP A 447 -5.55 3.26 -16.28
CA ASP A 447 -5.38 3.59 -14.88
C ASP A 447 -4.48 2.57 -14.21
N VAL A 448 -3.35 3.04 -13.68
CA VAL A 448 -2.47 2.25 -12.85
C VAL A 448 -2.61 2.71 -11.41
N MET A 449 -3.14 1.84 -10.57
CA MET A 449 -3.33 2.05 -9.14
C MET A 449 -2.14 1.50 -8.38
N PHE A 450 -1.56 2.31 -7.51
CA PHE A 450 -0.60 1.88 -6.49
C PHE A 450 -1.33 1.86 -5.15
N ILE A 451 -1.40 0.69 -4.51
CA ILE A 451 -2.18 0.46 -3.30
C ILE A 451 -1.23 0.02 -2.18
N GLY A 452 -1.20 0.76 -1.08
CA GLY A 452 -0.40 0.41 0.10
C GLY A 452 -1.15 -0.51 1.05
N THR A 453 -0.41 -1.31 1.81
CA THR A 453 -0.97 -2.25 2.81
C THR A 453 -0.52 -1.96 4.25
N ASP A 454 -1.22 -2.57 5.21
CA ASP A 454 -0.90 -2.54 6.64
C ASP A 454 0.36 -3.35 7.02
N VAL A 455 0.93 -4.11 6.07
CA VAL A 455 2.14 -4.92 6.24
C VAL A 455 3.35 -4.39 5.46
N GLY A 456 3.25 -3.23 4.80
CA GLY A 456 4.39 -2.59 4.14
C GLY A 456 4.65 -3.09 2.72
N THR A 457 3.60 -3.55 2.03
CA THR A 457 3.64 -3.91 0.61
C THR A 457 2.88 -2.90 -0.25
N VAL A 458 3.36 -2.70 -1.48
CA VAL A 458 2.69 -1.91 -2.51
C VAL A 458 2.22 -2.87 -3.60
N LEU A 459 0.92 -2.84 -3.89
CA LEU A 459 0.32 -3.53 -5.02
C LEU A 459 0.22 -2.55 -6.19
N LYS A 460 0.70 -2.95 -7.36
CA LYS A 460 0.55 -2.22 -8.61
C LYS A 460 -0.49 -2.92 -9.48
N VAL A 461 -1.62 -2.26 -9.72
CA VAL A 461 -2.78 -2.86 -10.38
C VAL A 461 -3.19 -1.98 -11.54
N VAL A 462 -3.40 -2.57 -12.72
CA VAL A 462 -3.97 -1.85 -13.87
C VAL A 462 -5.45 -2.19 -14.02
N SER A 463 -6.26 -1.19 -14.38
CA SER A 463 -7.66 -1.38 -14.74
C SER A 463 -7.83 -1.36 -16.25
N ILE A 464 -8.31 -2.47 -16.82
CA ILE A 464 -8.38 -2.71 -18.27
C ILE A 464 -9.85 -2.81 -18.71
N PRO A 465 -10.31 -1.97 -19.64
CA PRO A 465 -11.67 -2.06 -20.17
C PRO A 465 -11.94 -3.33 -21.00
N ARG A 466 -12.90 -4.14 -20.57
CA ARG A 466 -13.47 -5.28 -21.29
C ARG A 466 -14.61 -4.84 -22.19
N GLY A 467 -14.27 -4.40 -23.40
CA GLY A 467 -15.24 -4.08 -24.46
C GLY A 467 -15.90 -2.71 -24.29
N THR A 468 -16.42 -2.37 -23.11
CA THR A 468 -16.88 -1.02 -22.77
C THR A 468 -16.07 -0.45 -21.61
N TRP A 469 -15.98 0.89 -21.50
CA TRP A 469 -15.34 1.58 -20.36
C TRP A 469 -16.00 1.30 -19.00
N HIS A 470 -17.19 0.68 -19.01
CA HIS A 470 -17.97 0.35 -17.82
C HIS A 470 -17.75 -1.09 -17.36
N ASP A 471 -17.03 -1.92 -18.12
CA ASP A 471 -16.66 -3.25 -17.69
C ASP A 471 -15.14 -3.27 -17.53
N LEU A 472 -14.66 -3.24 -16.29
CA LEU A 472 -13.25 -3.13 -15.96
C LEU A 472 -12.76 -4.47 -15.43
N GLU A 473 -11.62 -4.91 -15.94
CA GLU A 473 -10.83 -6.03 -15.44
C GLU A 473 -9.63 -5.49 -14.69
N GLU A 474 -9.48 -5.90 -13.44
CA GLU A 474 -8.30 -5.65 -12.65
C GLU A 474 -7.22 -6.70 -12.93
N VAL A 475 -5.99 -6.22 -13.14
CA VAL A 475 -4.81 -7.07 -13.32
C VAL A 475 -3.75 -6.60 -12.35
N LEU A 476 -3.41 -7.46 -11.39
CA LEU A 476 -2.28 -7.24 -10.48
C LEU A 476 -0.98 -7.47 -11.27
N LEU A 477 -0.17 -6.43 -11.39
CA LEU A 477 1.10 -6.47 -12.13
C LEU A 477 2.25 -6.86 -11.21
N GLU A 478 2.35 -6.18 -10.07
CA GLU A 478 3.47 -6.31 -9.14
C GLU A 478 3.00 -6.20 -7.67
N GLU A 479 3.61 -7.00 -6.80
CA GLU A 479 3.54 -6.87 -5.34
C GLU A 479 4.96 -6.67 -4.78
N MET A 480 5.19 -5.55 -4.11
CA MET A 480 6.54 -5.10 -3.72
C MET A 480 6.61 -4.79 -2.23
N THR A 481 7.53 -5.44 -1.51
CA THR A 481 7.80 -5.09 -0.10
C THR A 481 8.74 -3.89 -0.01
N VAL A 482 8.32 -2.82 0.65
CA VAL A 482 9.03 -1.51 0.65
C VAL A 482 9.63 -1.11 1.99
N PHE A 483 9.38 -1.88 3.05
CA PHE A 483 9.92 -1.66 4.39
C PHE A 483 10.54 -2.94 4.97
N ARG A 484 11.58 -2.78 5.80
CA ARG A 484 12.29 -3.87 6.48
C ARG A 484 11.44 -4.63 7.48
N GLU A 485 10.61 -3.89 8.20
CA GLU A 485 9.70 -4.43 9.18
C GLU A 485 8.28 -4.34 8.62
N PRO A 486 7.43 -5.38 8.83
CA PRO A 486 6.03 -5.33 8.43
C PRO A 486 5.33 -4.18 9.14
N THR A 487 5.16 -3.07 8.43
CA THR A 487 4.68 -1.81 8.98
C THR A 487 3.76 -1.14 7.98
N ALA A 488 2.63 -0.62 8.48
CA ALA A 488 1.62 -0.03 7.63
C ALA A 488 2.17 1.16 6.85
N ILE A 489 1.83 1.19 5.55
CA ILE A 489 1.99 2.37 4.72
C ILE A 489 0.89 3.34 5.12
N THR A 490 1.29 4.50 5.66
CA THR A 490 0.38 5.50 6.24
C THR A 490 0.34 6.81 5.47
N ALA A 491 1.20 6.97 4.46
CA ALA A 491 1.17 8.07 3.50
C ALA A 491 1.72 7.59 2.17
N MET A 492 1.15 8.09 1.08
CA MET A 492 1.57 7.77 -0.27
C MET A 492 1.41 9.01 -1.16
N GLU A 493 2.45 9.37 -1.89
CA GLU A 493 2.43 10.50 -2.84
C GLU A 493 3.09 10.12 -4.16
N LEU A 494 2.47 10.56 -5.26
CA LEU A 494 2.85 10.21 -6.63
C LEU A 494 3.41 11.44 -7.34
N SER A 495 4.64 11.36 -7.85
CA SER A 495 5.17 12.34 -8.81
C SER A 495 5.22 11.75 -10.20
N THR A 496 4.26 12.16 -11.05
CA THR A 496 4.27 11.79 -12.48
C THR A 496 5.42 12.50 -13.22
N LYS A 497 5.86 13.68 -12.76
CA LYS A 497 6.99 14.39 -13.37
C LYS A 497 8.32 13.69 -13.12
N GLN A 498 8.57 13.24 -11.88
CA GLN A 498 9.79 12.53 -11.50
C GLN A 498 9.70 11.03 -11.77
N GLN A 499 8.50 10.52 -12.03
CA GLN A 499 8.23 9.09 -12.22
C GLN A 499 8.61 8.28 -10.98
N GLN A 500 8.24 8.80 -9.81
CA GLN A 500 8.55 8.24 -8.50
C GLN A 500 7.29 8.17 -7.62
N LEU A 501 7.26 7.16 -6.76
CA LEU A 501 6.30 6.98 -5.68
C LEU A 501 7.03 7.15 -4.35
N TYR A 502 6.45 7.96 -3.45
CA TYR A 502 6.96 8.20 -2.10
C TYR A 502 6.02 7.57 -1.07
N LEU A 503 6.60 6.89 -0.09
CA LEU A 503 5.89 6.00 0.83
C LEU A 503 6.30 6.32 2.27
N GLY A 504 5.33 6.61 3.13
CA GLY A 504 5.56 6.97 4.53
C GLY A 504 5.04 5.90 5.49
N SER A 505 5.80 5.59 6.54
CA SER A 505 5.40 4.65 7.59
C SER A 505 5.77 5.13 8.98
N ALA A 506 5.48 4.32 10.00
CA ALA A 506 5.93 4.58 11.36
C ALA A 506 7.47 4.57 11.48
N VAL A 507 8.18 3.87 10.59
CA VAL A 507 9.63 3.62 10.70
C VAL A 507 10.48 4.46 9.76
N GLY A 508 9.91 5.03 8.69
CA GLY A 508 10.70 5.83 7.75
C GLY A 508 9.95 6.23 6.48
N VAL A 509 10.72 6.64 5.48
CA VAL A 509 10.24 7.02 4.14
C VAL A 509 10.95 6.18 3.10
N SER A 510 10.21 5.65 2.14
CA SER A 510 10.75 4.93 0.98
C SER A 510 10.37 5.63 -0.32
N GLN A 511 11.24 5.58 -1.31
CA GLN A 511 11.05 6.06 -2.67
C GLN A 511 11.26 4.89 -3.64
N MET A 512 10.38 4.74 -4.62
CA MET A 512 10.50 3.73 -5.68
C MET A 512 10.02 4.27 -7.04
N PRO A 513 10.57 3.81 -8.17
CA PRO A 513 10.12 4.21 -9.49
C PRO A 513 8.74 3.61 -9.83
N LEU A 514 7.97 4.28 -10.69
CA LEU A 514 6.65 3.81 -11.13
C LEU A 514 6.72 2.62 -12.09
N HIS A 515 7.84 2.48 -12.80
CA HIS A 515 8.07 1.43 -13.77
C HIS A 515 9.41 0.76 -13.50
N ARG A 516 9.43 -0.56 -13.66
CA ARG A 516 10.64 -1.38 -13.45
C ARG A 516 10.84 -2.33 -14.62
N CYS A 517 10.60 -1.88 -15.86
CA CYS A 517 10.46 -2.75 -17.04
C CYS A 517 11.54 -3.83 -17.20
N ASP A 518 12.79 -3.54 -16.80
CA ASP A 518 13.90 -4.49 -16.88
C ASP A 518 13.70 -5.75 -16.01
N VAL A 519 12.84 -5.71 -14.98
CA VAL A 519 12.55 -6.86 -14.10
C VAL A 519 11.76 -7.95 -14.80
N TYR A 520 10.89 -7.59 -15.75
CA TYR A 520 10.05 -8.54 -16.48
C TYR A 520 10.91 -9.49 -17.31
N GLY A 521 11.97 -8.96 -17.92
CA GLY A 521 13.04 -9.76 -18.49
C GLY A 521 13.52 -9.28 -19.85
N LYS A 522 14.19 -10.19 -20.56
CA LYS A 522 14.88 -9.90 -21.83
C LYS A 522 14.27 -10.63 -23.01
N ALA A 523 13.13 -11.30 -22.83
CA ALA A 523 12.37 -11.87 -23.94
C ALA A 523 11.14 -11.01 -24.27
N CYS A 524 10.80 -10.93 -25.55
CA CYS A 524 9.58 -10.24 -26.01
C CYS A 524 8.33 -10.79 -25.33
N ALA A 525 8.25 -12.12 -25.18
CA ALA A 525 7.09 -12.76 -24.58
C ALA A 525 6.90 -12.38 -23.11
N GLU A 526 7.99 -12.32 -22.32
CA GLU A 526 7.96 -11.89 -20.92
C GLU A 526 7.45 -10.45 -20.79
N CYS A 527 7.89 -9.55 -21.67
CA CYS A 527 7.45 -8.16 -21.67
C CYS A 527 5.97 -8.01 -22.08
N CYS A 528 5.49 -8.80 -23.03
CA CYS A 528 4.08 -8.76 -23.46
C CYS A 528 3.15 -9.34 -22.39
N LEU A 529 3.54 -10.46 -21.76
CA LEU A 529 2.78 -11.09 -20.68
C LEU A 529 2.65 -10.19 -19.45
N ALA A 530 3.65 -9.33 -19.20
CA ALA A 530 3.63 -8.40 -18.07
C ALA A 530 2.47 -7.41 -18.09
N ARG A 531 1.92 -7.05 -19.27
CA ARG A 531 0.76 -6.14 -19.42
C ARG A 531 0.90 -4.79 -18.68
N ASP A 532 2.13 -4.34 -18.43
CA ASP A 532 2.41 -3.09 -17.73
C ASP A 532 2.37 -1.91 -18.73
N PRO A 533 1.43 -0.93 -18.59
CA PRO A 533 1.31 0.20 -19.50
C PRO A 533 2.58 1.05 -19.62
N TYR A 534 3.43 1.05 -18.59
CA TYR A 534 4.70 1.77 -18.62
C TYR A 534 5.78 1.07 -19.46
N CYS A 535 5.58 -0.19 -19.86
CA CYS A 535 6.62 -1.04 -20.42
C CYS A 535 6.25 -1.59 -21.80
N ALA A 536 7.22 -1.62 -22.70
CA ALA A 536 7.08 -2.18 -24.04
C ALA A 536 8.37 -2.87 -24.45
N TRP A 537 8.27 -3.90 -25.29
CA TRP A 537 9.42 -4.51 -25.92
C TRP A 537 9.99 -3.56 -26.97
N ASP A 538 11.29 -3.26 -26.94
CA ASP A 538 11.91 -2.33 -27.90
C ASP A 538 12.61 -2.99 -29.10
N GLY A 539 12.69 -4.33 -29.10
CA GLY A 539 13.44 -5.13 -30.05
C GLY A 539 14.62 -5.88 -29.41
N ALA A 540 15.06 -5.46 -28.22
CA ALA A 540 16.18 -6.06 -27.50
C ALA A 540 15.88 -6.38 -26.04
N GLN A 541 15.13 -5.53 -25.33
CA GLN A 541 14.72 -5.76 -23.95
C GLN A 541 13.35 -5.14 -23.64
N CYS A 542 12.79 -5.51 -22.49
CA CYS A 542 11.61 -4.83 -21.97
C CYS A 542 12.04 -3.48 -21.40
N SER A 543 11.61 -2.39 -22.01
CA SER A 543 12.01 -1.04 -21.63
C SER A 543 10.81 -0.11 -21.52
N ARG A 544 11.05 1.10 -21.04
CA ARG A 544 9.98 2.08 -20.83
C ARG A 544 9.29 2.44 -22.14
N TYR A 545 7.96 2.42 -22.13
CA TYR A 545 7.13 2.88 -23.22
C TYR A 545 7.25 4.40 -23.40
N PHE A 546 7.42 4.83 -24.64
CA PHE A 546 7.37 6.22 -25.05
C PHE A 546 6.58 6.33 -26.35
N PRO A 547 5.64 7.29 -26.49
CA PRO A 547 4.96 7.51 -27.76
C PRO A 547 5.97 7.91 -28.84
N THR A 548 6.21 7.06 -29.85
CA THR A 548 7.14 7.38 -30.96
C THR A 548 6.54 7.07 -32.31
N ALA A 549 6.90 7.86 -33.32
CA ALA A 549 6.40 7.71 -34.69
C ALA A 549 7.02 6.51 -35.46
N LYS A 550 8.14 5.94 -34.98
CA LYS A 550 8.85 4.83 -35.66
C LYS A 550 8.49 3.48 -35.03
N ARG A 551 7.44 2.85 -35.57
CA ARG A 551 6.75 1.67 -35.01
C ARG A 551 7.40 0.30 -35.25
N ARG A 552 8.52 0.19 -35.98
CA ARG A 552 8.85 -1.10 -36.62
C ARG A 552 9.34 -2.24 -35.69
N THR A 553 9.70 -1.97 -34.44
CA THR A 553 10.20 -3.02 -33.51
C THR A 553 9.57 -2.99 -32.12
N ARG A 554 8.67 -2.04 -31.83
CA ARG A 554 8.03 -1.93 -30.51
C ARG A 554 6.77 -2.79 -30.45
N ARG A 555 6.62 -3.52 -29.34
CA ARG A 555 5.44 -4.37 -29.09
C ARG A 555 4.94 -4.13 -27.67
N GLN A 556 3.66 -3.80 -27.56
CA GLN A 556 2.95 -3.70 -26.29
C GLN A 556 1.51 -4.19 -26.49
N ASP A 557 1.02 -5.05 -25.59
CA ASP A 557 -0.37 -5.52 -25.61
C ASP A 557 -0.92 -5.62 -24.19
N ILE A 558 -1.41 -4.48 -23.70
CA ILE A 558 -1.99 -4.39 -22.35
C ILE A 558 -3.31 -5.15 -22.29
N ARG A 559 -4.14 -5.04 -23.34
CA ARG A 559 -5.50 -5.56 -23.33
C ARG A 559 -5.57 -7.08 -23.33
N ASN A 560 -4.74 -7.76 -24.12
CA ASN A 560 -4.80 -9.23 -24.24
C ASN A 560 -3.57 -9.94 -23.67
N GLY A 561 -2.42 -9.26 -23.62
CA GLY A 561 -1.15 -9.86 -23.18
C GLY A 561 -0.75 -11.06 -24.04
N ASP A 562 -0.94 -11.00 -25.37
CA ASP A 562 -0.72 -12.15 -26.27
C ASP A 562 0.69 -12.16 -26.89
N PRO A 563 1.64 -12.98 -26.38
CA PRO A 563 2.97 -13.07 -26.96
C PRO A 563 2.99 -13.78 -28.31
N LEU A 564 2.01 -14.61 -28.67
CA LEU A 564 2.04 -15.42 -29.90
C LEU A 564 1.89 -14.54 -31.14
N THR A 565 1.01 -13.55 -31.08
CA THR A 565 0.79 -12.59 -32.17
C THR A 565 1.77 -11.43 -32.14
N GLN A 566 2.25 -11.03 -30.95
CA GLN A 566 3.16 -9.88 -30.82
C GLN A 566 4.63 -10.22 -31.06
N CYS A 567 5.06 -11.45 -30.77
CA CYS A 567 6.47 -11.86 -30.79
C CYS A 567 6.81 -12.88 -31.89
N SER A 568 5.96 -13.03 -32.91
CA SER A 568 6.09 -14.05 -33.97
C SER A 568 7.41 -13.96 -34.75
N ASP A 569 7.99 -12.76 -34.87
CA ASP A 569 9.24 -12.48 -35.59
C ASP A 569 10.51 -13.06 -34.91
N LEU A 570 10.39 -13.56 -33.67
CA LEU A 570 11.50 -14.11 -32.86
C LEU A 570 11.48 -15.65 -32.75
N GLN A 571 10.55 -16.32 -33.43
CA GLN A 571 10.46 -17.80 -33.46
C GLN A 571 11.41 -18.47 -34.47
N HIS A 572 12.31 -17.72 -35.12
CA HIS A 572 13.41 -18.37 -35.86
C HIS A 572 14.41 -18.96 -34.86
N GLU A 573 14.42 -20.28 -34.80
CA GLU A 573 15.06 -21.23 -33.87
C GLU A 573 16.57 -21.01 -33.54
N GLU A 574 17.23 -20.00 -34.09
CA GLU A 574 18.69 -19.81 -33.96
C GLU A 574 19.12 -18.80 -32.87
N ARG A 575 18.19 -18.07 -32.23
CA ARG A 575 18.54 -17.11 -31.14
C ARG A 575 18.15 -17.53 -29.73
N GLN A 576 17.26 -18.52 -29.57
CA GLN A 576 16.84 -19.00 -28.24
C GLN A 576 17.95 -19.76 -27.49
N GLU A 577 18.91 -20.38 -28.18
CA GLU A 577 20.04 -21.05 -27.52
C GLU A 577 20.97 -20.09 -26.76
N SER A 578 20.99 -18.81 -27.11
CA SER A 578 21.94 -17.83 -26.52
C SER A 578 21.53 -17.26 -25.16
N THR A 579 20.26 -17.42 -24.76
CA THR A 579 19.71 -16.86 -23.50
C THR A 579 19.14 -17.91 -22.54
N LEU A 580 19.08 -19.18 -22.94
CA LEU A 580 18.65 -20.26 -22.06
C LEU A 580 19.66 -20.48 -20.94
N LEU A 581 19.19 -20.46 -19.69
CA LEU A 581 20.01 -20.81 -18.54
C LEU A 581 20.38 -22.29 -18.63
N ASP A 582 21.68 -22.56 -18.73
CA ASP A 582 22.26 -23.91 -18.71
C ASP A 582 22.87 -24.18 -17.33
N LYS A 583 22.39 -25.22 -16.65
CA LYS A 583 22.89 -25.63 -15.33
C LYS A 583 23.30 -27.10 -15.35
N THR A 584 24.44 -27.42 -14.76
CA THR A 584 24.86 -28.82 -14.58
C THR A 584 24.77 -29.19 -13.11
N VAL A 585 24.10 -30.31 -12.81
CA VAL A 585 23.92 -30.83 -11.45
C VAL A 585 24.52 -32.22 -11.39
N TYR A 586 25.31 -32.47 -10.35
CA TYR A 586 25.84 -33.80 -10.04
C TYR A 586 25.12 -34.34 -8.82
N SER A 587 24.72 -35.61 -8.86
CA SER A 587 24.08 -36.27 -7.74
C SER A 587 24.48 -37.74 -7.69
N VAL A 588 24.39 -38.35 -6.52
CA VAL A 588 24.84 -39.73 -6.31
C VAL A 588 23.65 -40.68 -6.47
N GLU A 589 23.88 -41.84 -7.06
CA GLU A 589 22.89 -42.90 -7.14
C GLU A 589 22.36 -43.28 -5.75
N ASN A 590 21.06 -43.56 -5.65
CA ASN A 590 20.29 -43.78 -4.42
C ASN A 590 20.13 -42.58 -3.48
N SER A 591 20.67 -41.39 -3.83
CA SER A 591 20.33 -40.15 -3.12
C SER A 591 19.03 -39.53 -3.63
N SER A 592 18.52 -38.55 -2.91
CA SER A 592 17.50 -37.63 -3.44
C SER A 592 18.17 -36.43 -4.11
N SER A 593 17.49 -35.82 -5.07
CA SER A 593 17.95 -34.58 -5.73
C SER A 593 16.76 -33.70 -6.07
N PHE A 594 16.96 -32.39 -5.92
CA PHE A 594 15.94 -31.38 -6.21
C PHE A 594 16.43 -30.48 -7.35
N LEU A 595 15.73 -30.56 -8.48
CA LEU A 595 16.00 -29.77 -9.67
C LEU A 595 15.19 -28.48 -9.56
N GLU A 596 15.83 -27.45 -9.01
CA GLU A 596 15.22 -26.14 -8.79
C GLU A 596 14.89 -25.45 -10.11
N CYS A 597 13.64 -25.00 -10.24
CA CYS A 597 13.14 -24.15 -11.30
C CYS A 597 11.92 -23.40 -10.78
N SER A 598 11.96 -22.07 -10.78
CA SER A 598 10.84 -21.23 -10.37
C SER A 598 10.56 -20.22 -11.47
N PRO A 599 9.30 -20.05 -11.92
CA PRO A 599 8.94 -18.99 -12.85
C PRO A 599 8.97 -17.66 -12.11
N LYS A 600 9.06 -16.57 -12.87
CA LYS A 600 8.90 -15.21 -12.32
C LYS A 600 7.44 -14.86 -12.03
N SER A 601 6.51 -15.35 -12.85
CA SER A 601 5.07 -15.18 -12.62
C SER A 601 4.59 -16.15 -11.56
N GLN A 602 3.83 -15.64 -10.58
CA GLN A 602 3.13 -16.46 -9.58
C GLN A 602 2.00 -17.32 -10.17
N HIS A 603 1.56 -17.03 -11.40
CA HIS A 603 0.46 -17.72 -12.05
C HIS A 603 0.91 -18.69 -13.15
N ALA A 604 2.21 -18.72 -13.46
CA ALA A 604 2.76 -19.66 -14.42
C ALA A 604 2.87 -21.06 -13.83
N LEU A 605 2.39 -22.06 -14.58
CA LEU A 605 2.53 -23.47 -14.22
C LEU A 605 3.84 -24.01 -14.77
N ILE A 606 4.55 -24.80 -13.98
CA ILE A 606 5.77 -25.48 -14.44
C ILE A 606 5.43 -26.88 -14.94
N TYR A 607 6.01 -27.26 -16.07
CA TYR A 607 6.10 -28.66 -16.48
C TYR A 607 7.52 -29.01 -16.93
N TRP A 608 7.85 -30.30 -16.85
CA TRP A 608 9.19 -30.80 -17.11
C TRP A 608 9.22 -31.78 -18.28
N GLN A 609 10.26 -31.68 -19.10
CA GLN A 609 10.62 -32.67 -20.10
C GLN A 609 11.99 -33.26 -19.80
N PHE A 610 12.14 -34.55 -20.01
CA PHE A 610 13.39 -35.27 -19.87
C PHE A 610 13.87 -35.79 -21.23
N GLN A 611 15.15 -35.60 -21.49
CA GLN A 611 15.86 -36.15 -22.64
C GLN A 611 17.02 -36.98 -22.14
N ARG A 612 16.97 -38.28 -22.41
CA ARG A 612 18.07 -39.20 -22.05
C ARG A 612 19.27 -38.97 -22.97
N HIS A 613 20.47 -39.17 -22.43
CA HIS A 613 21.69 -39.10 -23.20
C HIS A 613 21.67 -40.11 -24.38
N GLY A 614 21.85 -39.61 -25.61
CA GLY A 614 21.83 -40.43 -26.83
C GLY A 614 20.44 -40.65 -27.44
N GLU A 615 19.37 -40.07 -26.86
CA GLU A 615 18.02 -40.06 -27.45
C GLU A 615 17.66 -38.64 -27.92
N ASP A 616 17.11 -38.52 -29.13
CA ASP A 616 16.60 -37.23 -29.65
C ASP A 616 15.22 -36.87 -29.09
N ARG A 617 14.48 -37.85 -28.56
CA ARG A 617 13.10 -37.67 -28.13
C ARG A 617 13.02 -37.12 -26.70
N LYS A 618 12.42 -35.94 -26.57
CA LYS A 618 12.01 -35.37 -25.28
C LYS A 618 10.73 -36.06 -24.79
N GLN A 619 10.70 -36.47 -23.53
CA GLN A 619 9.57 -37.13 -22.89
C GLN A 619 9.03 -36.26 -21.75
N GLU A 620 7.71 -36.12 -21.66
CA GLU A 620 7.08 -35.42 -20.54
C GLU A 620 7.24 -36.23 -19.26
N ILE A 621 7.67 -35.57 -18.18
CA ILE A 621 7.81 -36.20 -16.87
C ILE A 621 6.44 -36.26 -16.21
N LYS A 622 5.97 -37.48 -15.94
CA LYS A 622 4.76 -37.71 -15.14
C LYS A 622 5.15 -37.85 -13.68
N ALA A 623 4.43 -37.14 -12.82
CA ALA A 623 4.60 -37.29 -11.37
C ALA A 623 4.21 -38.71 -10.94
N ASP A 624 5.05 -39.32 -10.11
CA ASP A 624 4.84 -40.63 -9.50
C ASP A 624 5.34 -40.63 -8.04
N GLU A 625 5.38 -41.79 -7.37
CA GLU A 625 5.83 -41.86 -5.96
C GLU A 625 7.30 -41.44 -5.77
N ARG A 626 8.12 -41.47 -6.82
CA ARG A 626 9.55 -41.16 -6.83
C ARG A 626 9.83 -39.76 -7.38
N LEU A 627 9.05 -39.30 -8.36
CA LEU A 627 9.16 -38.02 -9.06
C LEU A 627 8.01 -37.11 -8.65
N MET A 628 8.31 -36.06 -7.89
CA MET A 628 7.31 -35.13 -7.37
C MET A 628 7.56 -33.72 -7.92
N GLY A 629 6.62 -33.21 -8.71
CA GLY A 629 6.61 -31.81 -9.13
C GLY A 629 6.20 -30.90 -7.97
N THR A 630 6.87 -29.77 -7.84
CA THR A 630 6.59 -28.69 -6.88
C THR A 630 6.56 -27.36 -7.63
N GLU A 631 6.02 -26.31 -7.03
CA GLU A 631 6.04 -24.95 -7.59
C GLU A 631 7.46 -24.39 -7.73
N GLN A 632 8.45 -24.95 -7.02
CA GLN A 632 9.83 -24.51 -7.01
C GLN A 632 10.77 -25.44 -7.79
N GLY A 633 10.25 -26.50 -8.42
CA GLY A 633 11.05 -27.44 -9.20
C GLY A 633 10.61 -28.90 -9.13
N LEU A 634 11.51 -29.82 -9.50
CA LEU A 634 11.26 -31.27 -9.53
C LEU A 634 12.08 -31.99 -8.46
N LEU A 635 11.40 -32.69 -7.54
CA LEU A 635 12.03 -33.57 -6.56
C LEU A 635 12.11 -35.01 -7.07
N ILE A 636 13.32 -35.53 -7.15
CA ILE A 636 13.61 -36.94 -7.42
C ILE A 636 13.99 -37.58 -6.08
N ARG A 637 13.10 -38.39 -5.49
CA ARG A 637 13.31 -38.98 -4.16
C ARG A 637 14.38 -40.06 -4.13
N THR A 638 14.52 -40.79 -5.22
CA THR A 638 15.53 -41.84 -5.38
C THR A 638 16.08 -41.80 -6.79
N LEU A 639 17.36 -41.44 -6.91
CA LEU A 639 18.07 -41.37 -8.16
C LEU A 639 18.56 -42.74 -8.62
N LEU A 640 18.38 -43.00 -9.91
CA LEU A 640 18.84 -44.17 -10.62
C LEU A 640 19.76 -43.73 -11.76
N GLN A 641 20.71 -44.58 -12.17
CA GLN A 641 21.63 -44.26 -13.27
C GLN A 641 20.90 -43.82 -14.57
N LYS A 642 19.69 -44.37 -14.81
CA LYS A 642 18.84 -44.06 -15.97
C LYS A 642 18.24 -42.65 -15.98
N ASP A 643 18.30 -41.94 -14.85
CA ASP A 643 17.79 -40.57 -14.70
C ASP A 643 18.84 -39.52 -15.16
N SER A 644 20.05 -39.96 -15.49
CA SER A 644 21.09 -39.12 -16.09
C SER A 644 20.65 -38.64 -17.49
N GLY A 645 20.74 -37.34 -17.73
CA GLY A 645 20.28 -36.73 -18.97
C GLY A 645 19.98 -35.23 -18.82
N VAL A 646 19.28 -34.68 -19.80
CA VAL A 646 18.92 -33.26 -19.86
C VAL A 646 17.46 -33.08 -19.50
N TYR A 647 17.21 -32.24 -18.50
CA TYR A 647 15.89 -31.84 -18.03
C TYR A 647 15.60 -30.43 -18.53
N TYR A 648 14.43 -30.24 -19.12
CA TYR A 648 13.94 -28.94 -19.56
C TYR A 648 12.79 -28.53 -18.66
N CYS A 649 12.94 -27.40 -17.98
CA CYS A 649 11.88 -26.77 -17.25
C CYS A 649 11.18 -25.76 -18.15
N HIS A 650 9.85 -25.85 -18.22
CA HIS A 650 9.03 -24.96 -19.01
C HIS A 650 7.97 -24.29 -18.13
N ALA A 651 7.70 -23.01 -18.39
CA ALA A 651 6.57 -22.28 -17.83
C ALA A 651 5.43 -22.20 -18.85
N VAL A 652 4.20 -22.37 -18.37
CA VAL A 652 2.98 -22.22 -19.15
C VAL A 652 2.10 -21.15 -18.54
N GLU A 653 1.72 -20.17 -19.35
CA GLU A 653 0.85 -19.08 -18.94
C GLU A 653 -0.01 -18.64 -20.13
N HIS A 654 -1.34 -18.61 -19.96
CA HIS A 654 -2.29 -18.30 -21.04
C HIS A 654 -2.09 -19.08 -22.35
N GLY A 655 -1.65 -20.33 -22.26
CA GLY A 655 -1.39 -21.19 -23.42
C GLY A 655 -0.07 -20.90 -24.13
N PHE A 656 0.71 -19.91 -23.67
CA PHE A 656 2.09 -19.70 -24.07
C PHE A 656 3.02 -20.61 -23.28
N ILE A 657 3.98 -21.23 -23.95
CA ILE A 657 4.98 -22.13 -23.36
C ILE A 657 6.37 -21.51 -23.56
N GLN A 658 7.12 -21.34 -22.47
CA GLN A 658 8.49 -20.83 -22.49
C GLN A 658 9.42 -21.82 -21.79
N THR A 659 10.57 -22.13 -22.41
CA THR A 659 11.63 -22.87 -21.72
C THR A 659 12.38 -21.93 -20.78
N LEU A 660 12.41 -22.24 -19.48
CA LEU A 660 13.08 -21.43 -18.46
C LEU A 660 14.53 -21.88 -18.21
N LEU A 661 14.74 -23.20 -18.15
CA LEU A 661 16.00 -23.79 -17.71
C LEU A 661 16.26 -25.10 -18.47
N ARG A 662 17.50 -25.25 -18.95
CA ARG A 662 18.05 -26.53 -19.40
C ARG A 662 19.05 -27.02 -18.35
N LEU A 663 18.76 -28.17 -17.74
CA LEU A 663 19.52 -28.72 -16.63
C LEU A 663 20.08 -30.08 -17.03
N THR A 664 21.41 -30.22 -17.01
CA THR A 664 22.08 -31.51 -17.25
C THR A 664 22.35 -32.19 -15.92
N LEU A 665 21.69 -33.31 -15.66
CA LEU A 665 21.86 -34.11 -14.45
C LEU A 665 22.83 -35.26 -14.73
N HIS A 666 23.94 -35.29 -14.00
CA HIS A 666 24.87 -36.42 -13.99
C HIS A 666 24.70 -37.23 -12.72
N VAL A 667 24.27 -38.48 -12.88
CA VAL A 667 24.16 -39.45 -11.78
C VAL A 667 25.48 -40.21 -11.66
N ILE A 668 26.16 -40.04 -10.52
CA ILE A 668 27.41 -40.71 -10.19
C ILE A 668 27.05 -42.07 -9.56
N PRO A 669 27.46 -43.20 -10.15
CA PRO A 669 27.22 -44.52 -9.57
C PRO A 669 27.84 -44.60 -8.18
N THR A 670 27.16 -45.25 -7.23
CA THR A 670 27.65 -45.34 -5.84
C THR A 670 29.05 -45.98 -5.77
N GLU A 671 29.35 -46.91 -6.69
CA GLU A 671 30.64 -47.61 -6.80
C GLU A 671 31.82 -46.72 -7.19
N HIS A 672 31.57 -45.64 -7.94
CA HIS A 672 32.62 -44.70 -8.41
C HIS A 672 32.83 -43.53 -7.45
N LEU A 673 32.04 -43.44 -6.38
CA LEU A 673 32.17 -42.37 -5.40
C LEU A 673 33.48 -42.48 -4.60
N ASP A 674 33.88 -43.70 -4.25
CA ASP A 674 35.14 -43.97 -3.53
C ASP A 674 36.38 -43.63 -4.39
N GLU A 675 36.34 -43.85 -5.71
CA GLU A 675 37.43 -43.48 -6.63
C GLU A 675 37.53 -41.96 -6.83
N LEU A 676 36.40 -41.25 -6.88
CA LEU A 676 36.36 -39.78 -7.02
C LEU A 676 36.80 -39.05 -5.75
N LEU A 677 36.52 -39.61 -4.57
CA LEU A 677 36.93 -39.06 -3.27
C LEU A 677 38.43 -39.30 -2.97
N HIS A 678 39.08 -40.23 -3.67
CA HIS A 678 40.48 -40.63 -3.49
C HIS A 678 41.42 -40.27 -4.64
N ARG A 679 40.96 -39.50 -5.63
CA ARG A 679 41.82 -38.99 -6.70
C ARG A 679 42.58 -37.75 -6.22
N ASP A 680 43.83 -37.93 -5.78
CA ASP A 680 44.77 -36.81 -5.62
C ASP A 680 44.97 -36.10 -6.98
N PRO A 681 44.95 -34.75 -7.02
CA PRO A 681 45.13 -34.02 -8.27
C PRO A 681 46.57 -34.21 -8.79
N PRO A 682 46.78 -34.46 -10.10
CA PRO A 682 48.12 -34.41 -10.66
C PRO A 682 48.60 -32.96 -10.73
N ASP A 683 49.75 -32.70 -10.13
CA ASP A 683 50.54 -31.46 -10.16
C ASP A 683 49.96 -30.20 -9.49
N ALA A 684 50.12 -30.13 -8.16
CA ALA A 684 50.10 -28.86 -7.42
C ALA A 684 51.44 -28.63 -6.72
N ASN A 685 52.44 -28.19 -7.48
CA ASN A 685 53.59 -27.48 -6.93
C ASN A 685 53.14 -26.04 -6.62
N GLN A 686 52.53 -25.78 -5.45
CA GLN A 686 52.56 -24.48 -4.73
C GLN A 686 51.75 -24.41 -3.41
N SER A 687 52.46 -24.09 -2.32
CA SER A 687 52.06 -23.42 -1.05
C SER A 687 51.17 -24.16 0.00
N PRO A 688 51.47 -24.06 1.32
CA PRO A 688 50.88 -24.92 2.36
C PRO A 688 49.78 -24.25 3.22
N HIS A 689 48.69 -23.72 2.63
CA HIS A 689 47.59 -23.15 3.45
C HIS A 689 46.14 -23.50 3.02
N GLY A 690 45.91 -24.42 2.09
CA GLY A 690 44.55 -24.69 1.55
C GLY A 690 43.77 -25.90 2.10
N LYS A 691 44.24 -26.64 3.11
CA LYS A 691 43.77 -28.03 3.39
C LYS A 691 42.75 -28.24 4.53
N MET A 692 42.04 -27.22 5.01
CA MET A 692 41.17 -27.38 6.21
C MET A 692 39.68 -27.62 5.94
N TRP A 693 39.13 -27.25 4.77
CA TRP A 693 37.67 -27.30 4.54
C TRP A 693 37.14 -28.68 4.07
N TYR A 694 37.99 -29.51 3.46
CA TYR A 694 37.59 -30.79 2.88
C TYR A 694 37.32 -31.90 3.92
N GLN A 695 37.95 -31.83 5.10
CA GLN A 695 37.79 -32.84 6.15
C GLN A 695 36.41 -32.80 6.83
N ASP A 696 35.81 -31.61 6.98
CA ASP A 696 34.48 -31.48 7.58
C ASP A 696 33.38 -32.02 6.67
N PHE A 697 33.57 -31.93 5.34
CA PHE A 697 32.60 -32.42 4.34
C PHE A 697 32.63 -33.95 4.21
N LEU A 698 33.81 -34.57 4.29
CA LEU A 698 33.97 -36.03 4.27
C LEU A 698 33.32 -36.72 5.49
N SER A 699 33.21 -36.01 6.62
CA SER A 699 32.53 -36.53 7.82
C SER A 699 31.00 -36.63 7.69
N LEU A 700 30.42 -36.00 6.67
CA LEU A 700 28.98 -35.97 6.41
C LEU A 700 28.52 -36.99 5.35
N ILE A 701 29.46 -37.60 4.60
CA ILE A 701 29.15 -38.43 3.42
C ILE A 701 29.20 -39.95 3.74
N ASN A 702 29.80 -40.36 4.86
CA ASN A 702 29.76 -41.76 5.31
C ASN A 702 28.55 -42.01 6.23
N PRO A 703 27.57 -42.86 5.86
CA PRO A 703 26.48 -43.21 6.76
C PRO A 703 27.02 -44.12 7.87
N PRO A 704 26.89 -43.77 9.16
CA PRO A 704 27.17 -44.72 10.20
C PRO A 704 25.92 -45.61 10.40
N SER A 705 26.15 -46.87 10.77
CA SER A 705 25.12 -47.92 10.95
C SER A 705 23.85 -47.42 11.67
N PRO A 706 22.65 -47.98 11.44
CA PRO A 706 21.37 -47.41 11.91
C PRO A 706 21.28 -47.08 13.41
N ASN A 707 22.11 -47.67 14.28
CA ASN A 707 22.18 -47.34 15.71
C ASN A 707 22.96 -46.04 16.05
N SER A 708 23.60 -45.38 15.07
CA SER A 708 24.37 -44.15 15.30
C SER A 708 23.63 -42.87 14.91
N VAL A 709 22.57 -42.94 14.10
CA VAL A 709 21.77 -41.75 13.75
C VAL A 709 20.98 -41.28 14.97
N ASP A 710 20.42 -42.20 15.76
CA ASP A 710 19.80 -41.87 17.06
C ASP A 710 20.82 -41.30 18.06
N GLN A 711 22.06 -41.80 18.05
CA GLN A 711 23.15 -41.24 18.88
C GLN A 711 23.61 -39.87 18.38
N LEU A 712 23.59 -39.61 17.08
CA LEU A 712 23.94 -38.33 16.47
C LEU A 712 22.84 -37.29 16.74
N CYS A 713 21.57 -37.66 16.58
CA CYS A 713 20.42 -36.84 16.97
C CYS A 713 20.44 -36.55 18.48
N GLU A 714 20.73 -37.53 19.34
CA GLU A 714 20.93 -37.29 20.77
C GLU A 714 22.13 -36.37 21.07
N GLN A 715 23.24 -36.50 20.34
CA GLN A 715 24.44 -35.67 20.52
C GLN A 715 24.23 -34.23 20.05
N VAL A 716 23.51 -34.02 18.94
CA VAL A 716 23.12 -32.69 18.44
C VAL A 716 22.13 -32.04 19.43
N TRP A 717 21.14 -32.79 19.91
CA TRP A 717 20.19 -32.31 20.93
C TRP A 717 20.85 -32.03 22.28
N LYS A 718 21.85 -32.83 22.67
CA LYS A 718 22.68 -32.59 23.87
C LYS A 718 23.62 -31.39 23.68
N ARG A 719 24.17 -31.16 22.47
CA ARG A 719 24.99 -29.97 22.14
C ARG A 719 24.16 -28.69 22.18
N GLU A 720 22.94 -28.69 21.64
CA GLU A 720 22.02 -27.56 21.75
C GLU A 720 21.59 -27.30 23.20
N ARG A 721 21.32 -28.35 23.98
CA ARG A 721 21.05 -28.21 25.44
C ARG A 721 22.27 -27.69 26.21
N LYS A 722 23.49 -28.08 25.84
CA LYS A 722 24.74 -27.58 26.45
C LYS A 722 25.03 -26.13 26.05
N GLN A 723 24.79 -25.74 24.79
CA GLN A 723 24.89 -24.36 24.31
C GLN A 723 23.80 -23.46 24.90
N ARG A 724 22.56 -23.94 25.07
CA ARG A 724 21.51 -23.22 25.80
C ARG A 724 21.83 -23.07 27.29
N ARG A 725 22.41 -24.10 27.94
CA ARG A 725 22.92 -24.00 29.33
C ARG A 725 24.14 -23.08 29.45
N GLN A 726 25.06 -23.06 28.49
CA GLN A 726 26.21 -22.15 28.47
C GLN A 726 25.80 -20.70 28.18
N LYS A 727 24.84 -20.45 27.26
CA LYS A 727 24.25 -19.11 27.07
C LYS A 727 23.49 -18.64 28.31
N SER A 728 22.76 -19.53 28.99
CA SER A 728 22.09 -19.22 30.26
C SER A 728 23.11 -18.90 31.38
N HIS A 729 24.20 -19.65 31.50
CA HIS A 729 25.25 -19.39 32.49
C HIS A 729 26.05 -18.12 32.16
N ALA A 730 26.34 -17.85 30.88
CA ALA A 730 27.03 -16.64 30.43
C ALA A 730 26.18 -15.38 30.64
N ASN A 731 24.87 -15.46 30.45
CA ASN A 731 23.94 -14.36 30.75
C ASN A 731 23.82 -14.13 32.26
N LYS A 732 23.88 -15.18 33.09
CA LYS A 732 23.89 -15.08 34.56
C LYS A 732 25.20 -14.47 35.10
N TRP A 733 26.34 -14.77 34.48
CA TRP A 733 27.65 -14.17 34.79
C TRP A 733 27.76 -12.71 34.31
N LYS A 734 27.16 -12.35 33.16
CA LYS A 734 27.07 -10.96 32.69
C LYS A 734 26.18 -10.09 33.62
N LEU A 735 25.03 -10.60 34.06
CA LEU A 735 24.17 -9.90 35.03
C LEU A 735 24.87 -9.68 36.39
N MET A 736 25.74 -10.62 36.82
CA MET A 736 26.54 -10.50 38.04
C MET A 736 27.76 -9.55 37.91
N GLN A 737 28.31 -9.39 36.70
CA GLN A 737 29.43 -8.47 36.43
C GLN A 737 28.98 -7.01 36.27
N GLU A 738 27.77 -6.76 35.75
CA GLU A 738 27.20 -5.41 35.66
C GLU A 738 26.75 -4.87 37.04
N SER A 739 26.30 -5.76 37.94
CA SER A 739 26.02 -5.42 39.34
C SER A 739 27.27 -5.08 40.19
N LYS A 740 28.50 -5.33 39.68
CA LYS A 740 29.76 -5.11 40.41
C LYS A 740 30.61 -3.94 39.90
N LYS A 741 30.18 -3.22 38.85
CA LYS A 741 30.81 -1.96 38.40
C LYS A 741 29.96 -0.76 38.79
N GLY A 742 29.89 -0.53 40.09
CA GLY A 742 29.21 0.63 40.66
C GLY A 742 29.59 0.83 42.13
N ARG A 743 30.90 0.95 42.43
CA ARG A 743 31.38 1.60 43.66
C ARG A 743 32.91 1.81 43.67
N ASN A 744 33.28 3.05 43.97
CA ASN A 744 34.53 3.55 44.54
C ASN A 744 35.74 3.81 43.63
N ARG A 745 35.90 5.08 43.26
CA ARG A 745 37.19 5.78 43.29
C ARG A 745 37.16 6.78 44.46
N ARG A 746 38.06 6.59 45.44
CA ARG A 746 38.33 7.52 46.54
C ARG A 746 39.31 8.59 46.07
N THR A 747 39.09 9.83 46.48
CA THR A 747 40.14 10.85 46.64
C THR A 747 40.02 11.47 48.03
N HIS A 748 41.10 11.29 48.80
CA HIS A 748 41.64 12.04 49.93
C HIS A 748 40.75 12.68 51.02
N GLU A 749 41.13 12.35 52.26
CA GLU A 749 40.73 12.95 53.53
C GLU A 749 41.17 14.42 53.70
N THR A 750 40.32 15.22 54.37
CA THR A 750 40.72 16.05 55.53
C THR A 750 39.50 16.41 56.41
N GLN A 751 39.57 15.96 57.67
CA GLN A 751 39.15 16.56 58.95
C GLN A 751 37.74 17.20 59.14
N ARG A 752 37.02 16.61 60.12
CA ARG A 752 35.88 17.15 60.94
C ARG A 752 36.28 18.44 61.71
N PRO A 753 35.38 19.25 62.37
CA PRO A 753 34.09 18.88 63.01
C PRO A 753 32.98 20.01 62.92
N PRO A 754 31.98 20.17 63.83
CA PRO A 754 30.56 19.96 63.48
C PRO A 754 29.57 21.12 63.79
N ARG A 755 28.29 20.88 63.43
CA ARG A 755 27.02 21.32 64.07
C ARG A 755 26.13 22.31 63.29
N SER A 756 24.83 21.93 63.30
CA SER A 756 23.59 22.74 63.40
C SER A 756 23.39 23.85 62.36
N VAL A 757 22.28 23.94 61.63
CA VAL A 757 20.86 23.69 61.94
C VAL A 757 20.16 23.15 60.69
#